data_AF-F0WTR9-F1
#
_entry.id   AF-F0WTR9-F1
#
_cell.length_a   1.000
_cell.length_b   1.000
_cell.length_c   1.000
_cell.angle_alpha   90.00
_cell.angle_beta   90.00
_cell.angle_gamma   90.00
#
_symmetry.space_group_name_H-M   'P 1'
#
loop_
_entity.id
_entity.type
_entity.pdbx_description
1 polymer ?
#
loop_
_entity_poly.entity_id
_entity_poly.type
_entity_poly.pdbx_seq_one_letter_code
_entity_poly.pdbx_strand_id
1 'polypeptide(L)'
;MSAADKNAYDAISPQLLAFPGFSVMSQNHTLDELSYESRVEAFFALVEKSSVHFDLPKFSDMRLPVEKMIIEHEDQATFIIFCKVWQSILRKHIAEDRLQKPLLLLKELISLAAAYLYFGAVDQARTILEDCICFYRDTKQSNGLIWIETKKLVLTCVNFQERLQNLIERHKRSNPPSNVVAKMLIEAQVLLVIAPYCTQLLMICASSLLRLKRFKDCCILLKEKGMVKTDPRLTLYYAQALDCCGLAEEANDLVKSFLDSVPGENSSFTELRRIINFGFLRSKAREALKRNDYRSVVSNLTRCIVLRNHYNEKELALMYFERGRANLLQKDFEPALKDLNRAFQLNPNDQHFWLQLQTAKSLNWIMIHARDIWLTTNSAQVSEKTLKRRNKRKKQKSKRQKRQKLNIDFPPEDSVNAEYFESARLQLLDEMQQAGYDGTSLPTVFGKSAKESSNEQKSCKKIQEKVQARERDQDQETDDDVLQTTAKLPIDPENAINVDTNESHAFENTLVSTKTEPEENVCGEVDGCPNISTKVAKVAEAPLYLQQDRSIMKFWRQRYQLFHRYDQGIEMDYESWYSVTPQAIAEHIAERVRCGTVVDLFAGCGGNTIQLAQTCHHVIAIEIDPLRIHKAKHNAQVYGVSDRIEWICGDALEVISRLQADVIFLSPPWGGLNYSRDVYSLKDMMINESCSGVDLFQLVSKVTENIVYYLPKTTSGDELEALVPKQSISCDQIFLNGHAKVLVAYFGDLVQS
;
A
#
# COMPACT_ATOMS: atom_id res chain seq x y z
N MET A 1 -8.75 -26.21 22.11
CA MET A 1 -7.71 -27.29 22.04
C MET A 1 -7.78 -28.07 20.72
N SER A 2 -6.84 -27.84 19.82
CA SER A 2 -6.47 -28.84 18.81
C SER A 2 -5.47 -29.86 19.41
N ALA A 3 -5.26 -31.00 18.73
CA ALA A 3 -4.19 -31.91 19.10
C ALA A 3 -2.78 -31.28 18.94
N ALA A 4 -2.64 -30.25 18.09
CA ALA A 4 -1.38 -29.55 17.88
C ALA A 4 -1.01 -28.63 19.06
N ASP A 5 -1.98 -27.96 19.69
CA ASP A 5 -1.72 -27.10 20.86
C ASP A 5 -1.22 -27.92 22.06
N LYS A 6 -1.80 -29.11 22.25
CA LYS A 6 -1.40 -30.06 23.28
C LYS A 6 0.00 -30.60 22.98
N ASN A 7 0.23 -31.06 21.74
CA ASN A 7 1.56 -31.47 21.26
C ASN A 7 2.61 -30.34 21.29
N ALA A 8 2.25 -29.05 21.31
CA ALA A 8 3.20 -27.94 21.43
C ALA A 8 3.68 -27.77 22.88
N TYR A 9 2.76 -27.78 23.84
CA TYR A 9 3.10 -27.85 25.26
C TYR A 9 3.91 -29.13 25.56
N ASP A 10 3.43 -30.27 25.05
CA ASP A 10 4.08 -31.58 25.13
C ASP A 10 5.28 -31.75 24.15
N ALA A 11 5.71 -30.68 23.45
CA ALA A 11 6.99 -30.59 22.71
C ALA A 11 8.03 -29.70 23.42
N ILE A 12 7.57 -28.74 24.25
CA ILE A 12 8.43 -27.98 25.18
C ILE A 12 8.71 -28.83 26.44
N SER A 13 7.71 -29.58 26.91
CA SER A 13 7.73 -30.38 28.13
C SER A 13 8.34 -31.81 28.07
N PRO A 14 8.53 -32.50 26.91
CA PRO A 14 8.87 -33.93 26.90
C PRO A 14 10.35 -34.19 27.22
N GLN A 15 11.19 -33.15 27.17
CA GLN A 15 12.57 -33.20 27.66
C GLN A 15 12.68 -32.91 29.17
N LEU A 16 11.55 -32.64 29.86
CA LEU A 16 11.47 -32.33 31.29
C LEU A 16 10.56 -33.29 32.08
N LEU A 17 9.52 -33.86 31.44
CA LEU A 17 8.63 -34.86 32.04
C LEU A 17 9.10 -36.33 31.87
N ALA A 18 10.31 -36.55 31.33
CA ALA A 18 10.84 -37.87 31.05
C ALA A 18 11.37 -38.62 32.30
N PHE A 19 10.50 -38.94 33.26
CA PHE A 19 10.75 -39.97 34.27
C PHE A 19 9.52 -40.88 34.46
N PRO A 20 9.65 -42.21 34.31
CA PRO A 20 8.52 -43.12 34.42
C PRO A 20 8.19 -43.40 35.90
N GLY A 21 6.98 -43.05 36.33
CA GLY A 21 6.42 -43.57 37.59
C GLY A 21 5.62 -42.59 38.42
N PHE A 22 4.37 -42.32 38.04
CA PHE A 22 3.29 -42.06 39.00
C PHE A 22 1.94 -42.57 38.48
N SER A 23 1.60 -43.80 38.88
CA SER A 23 0.29 -44.42 38.69
C SER A 23 -0.32 -44.69 40.06
N VAL A 24 -0.87 -43.66 40.71
CA VAL A 24 -1.59 -43.77 41.98
C VAL A 24 -2.82 -42.86 41.95
N MET A 25 -3.94 -43.34 42.49
CA MET A 25 -5.19 -42.58 42.62
C MET A 25 -5.21 -41.72 43.89
N SER A 26 -5.79 -40.52 43.81
CA SER A 26 -6.74 -40.02 44.82
C SER A 26 -7.73 -39.10 44.07
N GLN A 27 -9.03 -39.36 44.02
CA GLN A 27 -10.00 -39.42 45.13
C GLN A 27 -9.99 -38.16 46.01
N ASN A 28 -10.46 -37.06 45.44
CA ASN A 28 -11.10 -35.95 46.16
C ASN A 28 -12.27 -35.43 45.32
N HIS A 29 -13.42 -36.11 45.39
CA HIS A 29 -14.62 -35.86 44.57
C HIS A 29 -15.32 -34.51 44.83
N THR A 30 -14.76 -33.64 45.69
CA THR A 30 -15.38 -32.39 46.15
C THR A 30 -15.05 -31.16 45.30
N LEU A 31 -14.06 -31.24 44.40
CA LEU A 31 -13.71 -30.14 43.49
C LEU A 31 -14.48 -30.19 42.16
N ASP A 32 -14.98 -31.36 41.75
CA ASP A 32 -15.48 -31.57 40.39
C ASP A 32 -16.87 -31.00 40.07
N GLU A 33 -17.61 -30.55 41.08
CA GLU A 33 -18.91 -29.88 40.91
C GLU A 33 -18.80 -28.34 40.87
N LEU A 34 -17.62 -27.76 41.15
CA LEU A 34 -17.42 -26.31 41.20
C LEU A 34 -17.16 -25.70 39.80
N SER A 35 -17.56 -24.44 39.62
CA SER A 35 -17.25 -23.66 38.41
C SER A 35 -15.75 -23.37 38.30
N TYR A 36 -15.28 -23.03 37.10
CA TYR A 36 -13.88 -22.62 36.85
C TYR A 36 -13.45 -21.50 37.82
N GLU A 37 -14.24 -20.44 37.91
CA GLU A 37 -14.02 -19.28 38.78
C GLU A 37 -13.91 -19.70 40.24
N SER A 38 -14.87 -20.49 40.75
CA SER A 38 -14.86 -20.96 42.14
C SER A 38 -13.71 -21.93 42.45
N ARG A 39 -13.21 -22.72 41.48
CA ARG A 39 -12.00 -23.54 41.65
C ARG A 39 -10.74 -22.68 41.73
N VAL A 40 -10.63 -21.65 40.89
CA VAL A 40 -9.50 -20.70 40.88
C VAL A 40 -9.46 -19.89 42.19
N GLU A 41 -10.60 -19.35 42.63
CA GLU A 41 -10.71 -18.65 43.92
C GLU A 41 -10.41 -19.56 45.11
N ALA A 42 -10.94 -20.79 45.11
CA ALA A 42 -10.66 -21.78 46.15
C ALA A 42 -9.17 -22.14 46.22
N PHE A 43 -8.49 -22.28 45.07
CA PHE A 43 -7.05 -22.51 45.04
C PHE A 43 -6.27 -21.33 45.64
N PHE A 44 -6.54 -20.10 45.20
CA PHE A 44 -5.85 -18.92 45.75
C PHE A 44 -6.08 -18.77 47.26
N ALA A 45 -7.33 -18.95 47.72
CA ALA A 45 -7.66 -18.89 49.15
C ALA A 45 -7.07 -20.04 49.98
N LEU A 46 -6.90 -21.24 49.39
CA LEU A 46 -6.22 -22.38 50.04
C LEU A 46 -4.71 -22.10 50.16
N VAL A 47 -4.11 -21.56 49.11
CA VAL A 47 -2.70 -21.22 49.02
C VAL A 47 -2.33 -20.10 50.00
N GLU A 48 -3.12 -19.02 50.10
CA GLU A 48 -2.92 -17.98 51.11
C GLU A 48 -3.02 -18.52 52.53
N LYS A 49 -3.99 -19.40 52.82
CA LYS A 49 -4.14 -20.03 54.14
C LYS A 49 -3.03 -21.03 54.49
N SER A 50 -2.29 -21.54 53.50
CA SER A 50 -1.22 -22.52 53.71
C SER A 50 0.10 -21.92 54.20
N SER A 51 0.23 -20.59 54.24
CA SER A 51 1.48 -19.85 54.46
C SER A 51 2.12 -19.95 55.87
N VAL A 52 1.71 -20.91 56.70
CA VAL A 52 2.22 -21.10 58.08
C VAL A 52 3.28 -22.20 58.14
N HIS A 53 3.14 -23.26 57.33
CA HIS A 53 4.12 -24.34 57.15
C HIS A 53 4.14 -24.72 55.66
N PHE A 54 5.17 -24.28 54.94
CA PHE A 54 5.32 -24.55 53.52
C PHE A 54 5.87 -25.97 53.30
N ASP A 55 5.13 -26.81 52.56
CA ASP A 55 5.59 -28.13 52.13
C ASP A 55 5.58 -28.20 50.60
N LEU A 56 6.76 -28.02 50.01
CA LEU A 56 6.95 -27.85 48.57
C LEU A 56 6.36 -28.98 47.69
N PRO A 57 6.50 -30.30 48.00
CA PRO A 57 5.80 -31.36 47.28
C PRO A 57 4.27 -31.17 47.27
N LYS A 58 3.66 -30.94 48.43
CA LYS A 58 2.21 -30.73 48.54
C LYS A 58 1.75 -29.48 47.78
N PHE A 59 2.57 -28.43 47.74
CA PHE A 59 2.33 -27.28 46.87
C PHE A 59 2.34 -27.66 45.38
N SER A 60 3.34 -28.40 44.90
CA SER A 60 3.38 -28.92 43.51
C SER A 60 2.16 -29.77 43.16
N ASP A 61 1.75 -30.68 44.06
CA ASP A 61 0.58 -31.56 43.87
C ASP A 61 -0.74 -30.77 43.75
N MET A 62 -0.89 -29.68 44.52
CA MET A 62 -2.05 -28.79 44.43
C MET A 62 -1.97 -27.85 43.21
N ARG A 63 -0.76 -27.48 42.77
CA ARG A 63 -0.52 -26.55 41.66
C ARG A 63 -0.83 -27.17 40.29
N LEU A 64 -0.36 -28.40 40.05
CA LEU A 64 -0.42 -29.07 38.74
C LEU A 64 -1.86 -29.19 38.15
N PRO A 65 -2.90 -29.56 38.93
CA PRO A 65 -4.28 -29.59 38.42
C PRO A 65 -4.79 -28.20 37.99
N VAL A 66 -4.40 -27.14 38.70
CA VAL A 66 -4.86 -25.77 38.46
C VAL A 66 -4.13 -25.14 37.27
N GLU A 67 -2.82 -25.37 37.14
CA GLU A 67 -2.06 -25.03 35.93
C GLU A 67 -2.70 -25.64 34.68
N LYS A 68 -2.97 -26.95 34.73
CA LYS A 68 -3.64 -27.68 33.63
C LYS A 68 -5.01 -27.10 33.31
N MET A 69 -5.83 -26.82 34.33
CA MET A 69 -7.17 -26.25 34.15
C MET A 69 -7.14 -24.86 33.50
N ILE A 70 -6.21 -23.98 33.91
CA ILE A 70 -6.06 -22.64 33.31
C ILE A 70 -5.60 -22.75 31.84
N ILE A 71 -4.69 -23.68 31.53
CA ILE A 71 -4.27 -23.98 30.15
C ILE A 71 -5.44 -24.52 29.31
N GLU A 72 -6.26 -25.42 29.85
CA GLU A 72 -7.42 -26.00 29.15
C GLU A 72 -8.57 -24.98 28.96
N HIS A 73 -8.60 -23.88 29.73
CA HIS A 73 -9.53 -22.75 29.57
C HIS A 73 -8.98 -21.56 28.74
N GLU A 74 -7.71 -21.59 28.34
CA GLU A 74 -7.03 -20.56 27.52
C GLU A 74 -7.03 -19.11 28.11
N ASP A 75 -7.18 -18.97 29.42
CA ASP A 75 -7.29 -17.67 30.11
C ASP A 75 -5.93 -17.09 30.53
N GLN A 76 -5.38 -16.21 29.68
CA GLN A 76 -4.14 -15.49 29.94
C GLN A 76 -4.22 -14.54 31.15
N ALA A 77 -5.39 -13.97 31.49
CA ALA A 77 -5.50 -13.02 32.59
C ALA A 77 -5.35 -13.74 33.94
N THR A 78 -6.12 -14.82 34.12
CA THR A 78 -5.99 -15.71 35.29
C THR A 78 -4.60 -16.35 35.34
N PHE A 79 -4.03 -16.77 34.20
CA PHE A 79 -2.68 -17.33 34.14
C PHE A 79 -1.59 -16.36 34.63
N ILE A 80 -1.63 -15.09 34.21
CA ILE A 80 -0.67 -14.07 34.67
C ILE A 80 -0.80 -13.83 36.18
N ILE A 81 -2.01 -13.92 36.76
CA ILE A 81 -2.21 -13.84 38.21
C ILE A 81 -1.65 -15.09 38.90
N PHE A 82 -1.95 -16.28 38.37
CA PHE A 82 -1.46 -17.58 38.86
C PHE A 82 0.07 -17.64 38.93
N CYS A 83 0.77 -17.30 37.84
CA CYS A 83 2.24 -17.30 37.82
C CYS A 83 2.84 -16.23 38.76
N LYS A 84 2.20 -15.07 38.94
CA LYS A 84 2.64 -14.06 39.93
C LYS A 84 2.50 -14.57 41.37
N VAL A 85 1.39 -15.25 41.69
CA VAL A 85 1.17 -15.85 43.02
C VAL A 85 2.18 -16.96 43.28
N TRP A 86 2.35 -17.89 42.34
CA TRP A 86 3.38 -18.95 42.38
C TRP A 86 4.79 -18.36 42.59
N GLN A 87 5.17 -17.34 41.82
CA GLN A 87 6.45 -16.63 41.97
C GLN A 87 6.60 -15.96 43.34
N SER A 88 5.54 -15.39 43.90
CA SER A 88 5.57 -14.77 45.24
C SER A 88 5.82 -15.79 46.34
N ILE A 89 5.19 -16.97 46.25
CA ILE A 89 5.33 -18.07 47.20
C ILE A 89 6.74 -18.64 47.16
N LEU A 90 7.25 -18.97 45.96
CA LEU A 90 8.64 -19.42 45.81
C LEU A 90 9.61 -18.39 46.37
N ARG A 91 9.43 -17.09 46.06
CA ARG A 91 10.31 -16.03 46.58
C ARG A 91 10.28 -15.84 48.10
N LYS A 92 9.14 -16.09 48.76
CA LYS A 92 9.06 -16.11 50.24
C LYS A 92 9.87 -17.27 50.83
N HIS A 93 9.63 -18.49 50.34
CA HIS A 93 10.20 -19.70 50.95
C HIS A 93 11.60 -20.09 50.41
N ILE A 94 12.10 -19.45 49.35
CA ILE A 94 13.51 -19.56 48.87
C ILE A 94 14.53 -19.23 49.97
N ALA A 95 14.18 -18.37 50.93
CA ALA A 95 15.04 -18.06 52.07
C ALA A 95 15.05 -19.15 53.15
N GLU A 96 13.91 -19.84 53.34
CA GLU A 96 13.67 -20.78 54.45
C GLU A 96 14.04 -22.22 54.05
N ASP A 97 13.64 -22.66 52.86
CA ASP A 97 13.75 -24.05 52.38
C ASP A 97 15.07 -24.32 51.62
N ARG A 98 15.95 -23.31 51.56
CA ARG A 98 17.23 -23.26 50.79
C ARG A 98 18.18 -24.44 51.04
N LEU A 99 18.02 -25.11 52.18
CA LEU A 99 18.90 -26.19 52.66
C LEU A 99 18.22 -27.56 52.75
N GLN A 100 16.89 -27.69 52.64
CA GLN A 100 16.22 -28.98 52.81
C GLN A 100 15.91 -29.69 51.48
N LYS A 101 15.32 -28.99 50.50
CA LYS A 101 14.85 -29.59 49.23
C LYS A 101 15.30 -28.82 47.96
N PRO A 102 16.59 -28.40 47.81
CA PRO A 102 17.02 -27.49 46.74
C PRO A 102 16.75 -28.01 45.32
N LEU A 103 16.85 -29.32 45.09
CA LEU A 103 16.56 -29.94 43.78
C LEU A 103 15.10 -29.80 43.34
N LEU A 104 14.15 -29.80 44.28
CA LEU A 104 12.72 -29.68 43.97
C LEU A 104 12.36 -28.21 43.70
N LEU A 105 12.98 -27.28 44.44
CA LEU A 105 12.77 -25.84 44.28
C LEU A 105 13.32 -25.34 42.94
N LEU A 106 14.48 -25.87 42.51
CA LEU A 106 15.02 -25.65 41.16
C LEU A 106 14.05 -26.12 40.06
N LYS A 107 13.41 -27.29 40.22
CA LYS A 107 12.41 -27.78 39.27
C LYS A 107 11.19 -26.86 39.17
N GLU A 108 10.65 -26.42 40.30
CA GLU A 108 9.50 -25.49 40.31
C GLU A 108 9.84 -24.12 39.70
N LEU A 109 11.07 -23.61 39.87
CA LEU A 109 11.53 -22.40 39.18
C LEU A 109 11.64 -22.58 37.65
N ILE A 110 12.14 -23.72 37.19
CA ILE A 110 12.21 -24.05 35.75
C ILE A 110 10.80 -24.21 35.16
N SER A 111 9.89 -24.89 35.87
CA SER A 111 8.48 -25.01 35.48
C SER A 111 7.80 -23.65 35.38
N LEU A 112 7.99 -22.76 36.37
CA LEU A 112 7.44 -21.41 36.36
C LEU A 112 8.00 -20.56 35.19
N ALA A 113 9.29 -20.71 34.86
CA ALA A 113 9.87 -20.03 33.70
C ALA A 113 9.30 -20.56 32.37
N ALA A 114 9.12 -21.88 32.22
CA ALA A 114 8.49 -22.47 31.05
C ALA A 114 7.02 -22.04 30.91
N ALA A 115 6.29 -21.98 32.04
CA ALA A 115 4.92 -21.48 32.12
C ALA A 115 4.82 -20.02 31.63
N TYR A 116 5.67 -19.11 32.13
CA TYR A 116 5.73 -17.73 31.63
C TYR A 116 6.09 -17.65 30.13
N LEU A 117 7.05 -18.46 29.64
CA LEU A 117 7.42 -18.49 28.22
C LEU A 117 6.24 -18.91 27.32
N TYR A 118 5.48 -19.95 27.70
CA TYR A 118 4.34 -20.46 26.93
C TYR A 118 3.23 -19.40 26.73
N PHE A 119 3.03 -18.50 27.71
CA PHE A 119 2.13 -17.36 27.58
C PHE A 119 2.79 -16.07 27.02
N GLY A 120 4.03 -16.15 26.52
CA GLY A 120 4.73 -15.05 25.87
C GLY A 120 5.35 -14.02 26.83
N ALA A 121 5.42 -14.30 28.12
CA ALA A 121 6.00 -13.45 29.16
C ALA A 121 7.52 -13.69 29.30
N VAL A 122 8.25 -13.43 28.22
CA VAL A 122 9.66 -13.86 28.06
C VAL A 122 10.61 -13.20 29.06
N ASP A 123 10.43 -11.91 29.35
CA ASP A 123 11.30 -11.21 30.31
C ASP A 123 11.12 -11.76 31.73
N GLN A 124 9.88 -12.08 32.13
CA GLN A 124 9.58 -12.74 33.41
C GLN A 124 10.23 -14.12 33.48
N ALA A 125 10.12 -14.92 32.41
CA ALA A 125 10.77 -16.22 32.30
C ALA A 125 12.31 -16.09 32.42
N ARG A 126 12.91 -15.10 31.76
CA ARG A 126 14.37 -14.88 31.79
C ARG A 126 14.86 -14.49 33.19
N THR A 127 14.20 -13.56 33.87
CA THR A 127 14.55 -13.19 35.26
C THR A 127 14.45 -14.39 36.23
N ILE A 128 13.50 -15.29 36.03
CA ILE A 128 13.35 -16.48 36.89
C ILE A 128 14.42 -17.52 36.61
N LEU A 129 14.92 -17.61 35.36
CA LEU A 129 16.06 -18.44 35.02
C LEU A 129 17.39 -17.83 35.51
N GLU A 130 17.50 -16.50 35.52
CA GLU A 130 18.61 -15.77 36.16
C GLU A 130 18.63 -16.05 37.68
N ASP A 131 17.48 -15.90 38.38
CA ASP A 131 17.29 -16.29 39.79
C ASP A 131 17.68 -17.78 40.02
N CYS A 132 17.24 -18.68 39.14
CA CYS A 132 17.49 -20.13 39.20
C CYS A 132 18.98 -20.48 39.01
N ILE A 133 19.70 -19.81 38.10
CA ILE A 133 21.13 -19.99 37.88
C ILE A 133 21.94 -19.54 39.10
N CYS A 134 21.56 -18.44 39.74
CA CYS A 134 22.17 -18.01 40.99
C CYS A 134 21.91 -19.03 42.11
N PHE A 135 20.66 -19.45 42.31
CA PHE A 135 20.30 -20.45 43.32
C PHE A 135 21.06 -21.78 43.13
N TYR A 136 21.21 -22.27 41.90
CA TYR A 136 21.97 -23.49 41.58
C TYR A 136 23.44 -23.38 42.04
N ARG A 137 24.08 -22.22 41.79
CA ARG A 137 25.47 -21.95 42.19
C ARG A 137 25.61 -21.86 43.71
N ASP A 138 24.74 -21.11 44.36
CA ASP A 138 24.77 -20.89 45.81
C ASP A 138 24.60 -22.20 46.59
N THR A 139 23.69 -23.05 46.13
CA THR A 139 23.39 -24.36 46.73
C THR A 139 24.36 -25.47 46.29
N LYS A 140 25.42 -25.14 45.54
CA LYS A 140 26.52 -26.02 45.10
C LYS A 140 26.05 -27.36 44.50
N GLN A 141 24.96 -27.36 43.74
CA GLN A 141 24.37 -28.59 43.23
C GLN A 141 25.26 -29.25 42.15
N SER A 142 25.32 -30.58 42.18
CA SER A 142 26.06 -31.41 41.22
C SER A 142 25.17 -32.01 40.12
N ASN A 143 23.86 -31.76 40.14
CA ASN A 143 22.92 -32.32 39.18
C ASN A 143 23.00 -31.62 37.80
N GLY A 144 23.90 -32.12 36.97
CA GLY A 144 24.14 -31.62 35.62
C GLY A 144 22.91 -31.67 34.69
N LEU A 145 21.89 -32.50 34.96
CA LEU A 145 20.68 -32.56 34.13
C LEU A 145 19.88 -31.25 34.26
N ILE A 146 19.60 -30.83 35.49
CA ILE A 146 18.91 -29.57 35.81
C ILE A 146 19.68 -28.37 35.23
N TRP A 147 21.01 -28.41 35.28
CA TRP A 147 21.87 -27.38 34.70
C TRP A 147 21.78 -27.33 33.16
N ILE A 148 21.70 -28.48 32.49
CA ILE A 148 21.50 -28.57 31.04
C ILE A 148 20.10 -28.10 30.65
N GLU A 149 19.06 -28.49 31.38
CA GLU A 149 17.66 -28.06 31.18
C GLU A 149 17.53 -26.53 31.32
N THR A 150 18.07 -25.96 32.41
CA THR A 150 18.10 -24.51 32.65
C THR A 150 18.80 -23.78 31.49
N LYS A 151 19.97 -24.27 31.06
CA LYS A 151 20.71 -23.68 29.93
C LYS A 151 19.96 -23.75 28.60
N LYS A 152 19.31 -24.88 28.29
CA LYS A 152 18.46 -25.02 27.10
C LYS A 152 17.35 -23.98 27.11
N LEU A 153 16.63 -23.85 28.23
CA LEU A 153 15.49 -22.95 28.34
C LEU A 153 15.91 -21.47 28.28
N VAL A 154 17.05 -21.10 28.87
CA VAL A 154 17.65 -19.75 28.71
C VAL A 154 17.98 -19.47 27.25
N LEU A 155 18.63 -20.40 26.54
CA LEU A 155 18.96 -20.22 25.13
C LEU A 155 17.70 -20.08 24.26
N THR A 156 16.65 -20.86 24.54
CA THR A 156 15.34 -20.72 23.89
C THR A 156 14.74 -19.33 24.15
N CYS A 157 14.76 -18.83 25.39
CA CYS A 157 14.25 -17.50 25.72
C CYS A 157 15.01 -16.38 24.98
N VAL A 158 16.34 -16.43 24.93
CA VAL A 158 17.18 -15.44 24.23
C VAL A 158 16.90 -15.46 22.72
N ASN A 159 16.96 -16.65 22.09
CA ASN A 159 16.72 -16.80 20.65
C ASN A 159 15.28 -16.41 20.25
N PHE A 160 14.31 -16.65 21.13
CA PHE A 160 12.93 -16.21 20.95
C PHE A 160 12.82 -14.68 21.05
N GLN A 161 13.43 -14.07 22.08
CA GLN A 161 13.37 -12.63 22.32
C GLN A 161 14.00 -11.83 21.16
N GLU A 162 15.15 -12.26 20.66
CA GLU A 162 15.82 -11.64 19.51
C GLU A 162 14.96 -11.72 18.24
N ARG A 163 14.44 -12.91 17.90
CA ARG A 163 13.59 -13.10 16.71
C ARG A 163 12.27 -12.34 16.82
N LEU A 164 11.66 -12.29 18.00
CA LEU A 164 10.45 -11.51 18.25
C LEU A 164 10.71 -10.01 18.06
N GLN A 165 11.80 -9.47 18.60
CA GLN A 165 12.19 -8.07 18.41
C GLN A 165 12.40 -7.76 16.92
N ASN A 166 13.17 -8.61 16.21
CA ASN A 166 13.41 -8.49 14.78
C ASN A 166 12.11 -8.56 13.94
N LEU A 167 11.10 -9.34 14.38
CA LEU A 167 9.77 -9.36 13.75
C LEU A 167 8.96 -8.10 14.05
N ILE A 168 8.99 -7.60 15.29
CA ILE A 168 8.30 -6.36 15.70
C ILE A 168 8.84 -5.15 14.91
N GLU A 169 10.15 -5.06 14.72
CA GLU A 169 10.78 -3.98 13.97
C GLU A 169 10.47 -4.04 12.47
N ARG A 170 10.46 -5.24 11.88
CA ARG A 170 9.94 -5.44 10.52
C ARG A 170 8.45 -5.10 10.41
N HIS A 171 7.64 -5.39 11.44
CA HIS A 171 6.20 -5.10 11.44
C HIS A 171 5.86 -3.61 11.57
N LYS A 172 6.72 -2.82 12.22
CA LYS A 172 6.62 -1.36 12.30
C LYS A 172 6.85 -0.65 10.95
N ARG A 173 7.49 -1.32 9.97
CA ARG A 173 7.76 -0.73 8.65
C ARG A 173 6.45 -0.51 7.87
N SER A 174 6.34 0.64 7.22
CA SER A 174 5.20 0.98 6.36
C SER A 174 5.19 0.15 5.07
N ASN A 175 4.04 -0.40 4.72
CA ASN A 175 3.77 -1.12 3.46
C ASN A 175 4.87 -2.11 2.97
N PRO A 176 5.31 -3.07 3.80
CA PRO A 176 6.14 -4.18 3.32
C PRO A 176 5.39 -4.97 2.22
N PRO A 177 6.10 -5.41 1.16
CA PRO A 177 5.49 -6.16 0.06
C PRO A 177 5.09 -7.58 0.46
N SER A 178 4.18 -8.21 -0.30
CA SER A 178 3.47 -9.44 0.08
C SER A 178 4.38 -10.63 0.39
N ASN A 179 5.45 -10.80 -0.38
CA ASN A 179 6.57 -11.73 -0.14
C ASN A 179 7.16 -11.60 1.28
N VAL A 180 7.48 -10.36 1.70
CA VAL A 180 8.04 -10.07 3.03
C VAL A 180 7.00 -10.35 4.12
N VAL A 181 5.74 -10.00 3.88
CA VAL A 181 4.62 -10.29 4.80
C VAL A 181 4.40 -11.80 4.96
N ALA A 182 4.52 -12.59 3.89
CA ALA A 182 4.43 -14.04 3.94
C ALA A 182 5.60 -14.67 4.72
N LYS A 183 6.84 -14.21 4.47
CA LYS A 183 8.03 -14.66 5.22
C LYS A 183 7.94 -14.34 6.71
N MET A 184 7.46 -13.13 7.06
CA MET A 184 7.18 -12.74 8.44
C MET A 184 6.08 -13.59 9.10
N LEU A 185 5.01 -13.92 8.36
CA LEU A 185 3.94 -14.79 8.85
C LEU A 185 4.47 -16.19 9.20
N ILE A 186 5.25 -16.81 8.30
CA ILE A 186 5.87 -18.12 8.53
C ILE A 186 6.77 -18.08 9.76
N GLU A 187 7.63 -17.07 9.87
CA GLU A 187 8.57 -16.93 10.99
C GLU A 187 7.84 -16.71 12.33
N ALA A 188 6.76 -15.92 12.34
CA ALA A 188 5.93 -15.69 13.52
C ALA A 188 5.10 -16.93 13.89
N GLN A 189 4.62 -17.71 12.91
CA GLN A 189 3.95 -19.00 13.14
C GLN A 189 4.89 -20.02 13.79
N VAL A 190 6.17 -20.08 13.39
CA VAL A 190 7.19 -20.92 14.05
C VAL A 190 7.40 -20.51 15.50
N LEU A 191 7.34 -19.21 15.83
CA LEU A 191 7.44 -18.76 17.22
C LEU A 191 6.14 -18.99 18.03
N LEU A 192 4.95 -18.99 17.40
CA LEU A 192 3.69 -19.35 18.06
C LEU A 192 3.67 -20.81 18.53
N VAL A 193 4.48 -21.71 17.96
CA VAL A 193 4.65 -23.08 18.52
C VAL A 193 5.33 -23.05 19.89
N ILE A 194 6.17 -22.04 20.17
CA ILE A 194 6.88 -21.87 21.45
C ILE A 194 6.01 -21.09 22.44
N ALA A 195 5.31 -20.05 21.98
CA ALA A 195 4.50 -19.17 22.83
C ALA A 195 3.13 -18.85 22.17
N PRO A 196 2.17 -19.81 22.15
CA PRO A 196 0.91 -19.68 21.40
C PRO A 196 0.00 -18.55 21.88
N TYR A 197 0.19 -18.07 23.12
CA TYR A 197 -0.59 -16.97 23.70
C TYR A 197 0.18 -15.64 23.72
N CYS A 198 1.30 -15.52 22.99
CA CYS A 198 2.01 -14.25 22.83
C CYS A 198 1.19 -13.26 21.99
N THR A 199 0.58 -12.26 22.64
CA THR A 199 -0.26 -11.23 22.00
C THR A 199 0.46 -10.50 20.86
N GLN A 200 1.77 -10.28 20.99
CA GLN A 200 2.59 -9.62 19.97
C GLN A 200 2.72 -10.47 18.69
N LEU A 201 2.96 -11.79 18.83
CA LEU A 201 2.98 -12.71 17.68
C LEU A 201 1.59 -12.85 17.04
N LEU A 202 0.53 -12.95 17.85
CA LEU A 202 -0.85 -13.02 17.35
C LEU A 202 -1.24 -11.75 16.57
N MET A 203 -0.87 -10.57 17.04
CA MET A 203 -1.04 -9.31 16.29
C MET A 203 -0.28 -9.31 14.97
N ILE A 204 0.98 -9.76 14.95
CA ILE A 204 1.81 -9.82 13.73
C ILE A 204 1.20 -10.81 12.73
N CYS A 205 0.83 -12.02 13.17
CA CYS A 205 0.20 -13.02 12.32
C CYS A 205 -1.15 -12.55 11.76
N ALA A 206 -2.04 -12.01 12.59
CA ALA A 206 -3.35 -11.53 12.15
C ALA A 206 -3.24 -10.37 11.14
N SER A 207 -2.42 -9.37 11.44
CA SER A 207 -2.14 -8.23 10.55
C SER A 207 -1.50 -8.67 9.22
N SER A 208 -0.60 -9.67 9.25
CA SER A 208 -0.03 -10.26 8.03
C SER A 208 -1.06 -11.05 7.21
N LEU A 209 -1.91 -11.86 7.85
CA LEU A 209 -2.97 -12.63 7.17
C LEU A 209 -4.01 -11.72 6.51
N LEU A 210 -4.40 -10.61 7.15
CA LEU A 210 -5.27 -9.58 6.57
C LEU A 210 -4.65 -8.96 5.30
N ARG A 211 -3.37 -8.56 5.36
CA ARG A 211 -2.63 -7.99 4.21
C ARG A 211 -2.52 -8.98 3.04
N LEU A 212 -2.33 -10.27 3.34
CA LEU A 212 -2.29 -11.36 2.35
C LEU A 212 -3.69 -11.80 1.85
N LYS A 213 -4.78 -11.12 2.26
CA LYS A 213 -6.17 -11.48 1.97
C LYS A 213 -6.58 -12.90 2.43
N ARG A 214 -5.82 -13.50 3.37
CA ARG A 214 -6.05 -14.83 3.97
C ARG A 214 -7.00 -14.78 5.16
N PHE A 215 -8.20 -14.22 4.93
CA PHE A 215 -9.16 -13.85 5.98
C PHE A 215 -9.65 -15.06 6.81
N LYS A 216 -9.90 -16.21 6.17
CA LYS A 216 -10.36 -17.43 6.85
C LYS A 216 -9.34 -17.93 7.88
N ASP A 217 -8.05 -17.92 7.51
CA ASP A 217 -6.97 -18.37 8.36
C ASP A 217 -6.77 -17.43 9.56
N CYS A 218 -6.99 -16.12 9.35
CA CYS A 218 -7.02 -15.14 10.45
C CYS A 218 -8.19 -15.38 11.40
N CYS A 219 -9.36 -15.76 10.88
CA CYS A 219 -10.49 -16.15 11.72
C CYS A 219 -10.17 -17.42 12.52
N ILE A 220 -9.61 -18.46 11.89
CA ILE A 220 -9.23 -19.72 12.55
C ILE A 220 -8.20 -19.48 13.67
N LEU A 221 -7.18 -18.65 13.42
CA LEU A 221 -6.15 -18.28 14.40
C LEU A 221 -6.72 -17.62 15.67
N LEU A 222 -7.79 -16.84 15.54
CA LEU A 222 -8.31 -15.98 16.61
C LEU A 222 -9.60 -16.50 17.28
N LYS A 223 -10.34 -17.40 16.62
CA LYS A 223 -11.71 -17.80 17.03
C LYS A 223 -11.84 -18.32 18.47
N GLU A 224 -10.85 -19.06 18.98
CA GLU A 224 -10.88 -19.65 20.33
C GLU A 224 -10.06 -18.83 21.36
N LYS A 225 -9.27 -17.84 20.94
CA LYS A 225 -8.32 -17.16 21.83
C LYS A 225 -8.99 -16.07 22.66
N GLY A 226 -9.21 -16.34 23.96
CA GLY A 226 -9.95 -15.46 24.88
C GLY A 226 -9.51 -14.00 24.91
N MET A 227 -8.21 -13.73 24.73
CA MET A 227 -7.63 -12.38 24.65
C MET A 227 -8.16 -11.49 23.50
N VAL A 228 -8.84 -12.06 22.50
CA VAL A 228 -9.56 -11.30 21.46
C VAL A 228 -10.73 -10.51 22.06
N LYS A 229 -11.18 -10.86 23.27
CA LYS A 229 -12.16 -10.11 24.08
C LYS A 229 -11.55 -9.08 25.03
N THR A 230 -10.22 -8.96 25.11
CA THR A 230 -9.54 -8.05 26.05
C THR A 230 -8.55 -7.08 25.39
N ASP A 231 -7.86 -7.48 24.31
CA ASP A 231 -6.99 -6.59 23.53
C ASP A 231 -7.73 -5.96 22.32
N PRO A 232 -7.86 -4.62 22.25
CA PRO A 232 -8.65 -3.94 21.21
C PRO A 232 -8.03 -4.03 19.80
N ARG A 233 -6.76 -4.40 19.64
CA ARG A 233 -6.14 -4.63 18.33
C ARG A 233 -6.45 -6.03 17.82
N LEU A 234 -6.41 -7.04 18.70
CA LEU A 234 -6.83 -8.39 18.37
C LEU A 234 -8.33 -8.44 18.05
N THR A 235 -9.19 -7.74 18.82
CA THR A 235 -10.61 -7.58 18.47
C THR A 235 -10.79 -6.95 17.09
N LEU A 236 -10.04 -5.87 16.79
CA LEU A 236 -10.13 -5.15 15.52
C LEU A 236 -9.73 -6.03 14.33
N TYR A 237 -8.62 -6.77 14.43
CA TYR A 237 -8.20 -7.67 13.36
C TYR A 237 -9.16 -8.84 13.17
N TYR A 238 -9.71 -9.42 14.25
CA TYR A 238 -10.70 -10.51 14.13
C TYR A 238 -12.01 -10.00 13.50
N ALA A 239 -12.52 -8.83 13.91
CA ALA A 239 -13.70 -8.21 13.32
C ALA A 239 -13.52 -7.90 11.83
N GLN A 240 -12.35 -7.37 11.43
CA GLN A 240 -12.00 -7.14 10.03
C GLN A 240 -11.94 -8.43 9.21
N ALA A 241 -11.43 -9.53 9.79
CA ALA A 241 -11.39 -10.83 9.14
C ALA A 241 -12.78 -11.47 8.97
N LEU A 242 -13.64 -11.38 9.99
CA LEU A 242 -15.03 -11.84 9.96
C LEU A 242 -15.85 -11.09 8.89
N ASP A 243 -15.74 -9.75 8.85
CA ASP A 243 -16.38 -8.90 7.84
C ASP A 243 -15.94 -9.27 6.41
N CYS A 244 -14.65 -9.52 6.18
CA CYS A 244 -14.13 -9.99 4.89
C CYS A 244 -14.56 -11.43 4.53
N CYS A 245 -14.88 -12.26 5.54
CA CYS A 245 -15.50 -13.58 5.34
C CYS A 245 -17.02 -13.51 5.10
N GLY A 246 -17.64 -12.33 5.20
CA GLY A 246 -19.09 -12.11 5.09
C GLY A 246 -19.87 -12.32 6.39
N LEU A 247 -19.18 -12.62 7.51
CA LEU A 247 -19.76 -12.85 8.84
C LEU A 247 -19.94 -11.52 9.60
N ALA A 248 -20.56 -10.55 8.92
CA ALA A 248 -20.68 -9.18 9.42
C ALA A 248 -21.55 -9.06 10.68
N GLU A 249 -22.48 -9.97 10.92
CA GLU A 249 -23.32 -9.97 12.14
C GLU A 249 -22.49 -10.44 13.35
N GLU A 250 -21.76 -11.57 13.24
CA GLU A 250 -20.78 -12.01 14.24
C GLU A 250 -19.72 -10.94 14.55
N ALA A 251 -19.24 -10.22 13.52
CA ALA A 251 -18.29 -9.12 13.68
C ALA A 251 -18.88 -7.95 14.49
N ASN A 252 -20.15 -7.58 14.27
CA ASN A 252 -20.79 -6.50 15.02
C ASN A 252 -21.07 -6.90 16.47
N ASP A 253 -21.55 -8.12 16.72
CA ASP A 253 -21.82 -8.60 18.08
C ASP A 253 -20.55 -8.76 18.91
N LEU A 254 -19.45 -9.24 18.30
CA LEU A 254 -18.11 -9.26 18.90
C LEU A 254 -17.69 -7.85 19.35
N VAL A 255 -17.70 -6.89 18.42
CA VAL A 255 -17.20 -5.53 18.71
C VAL A 255 -18.10 -4.80 19.70
N LYS A 256 -19.41 -5.06 19.66
CA LYS A 256 -20.35 -4.53 20.65
C LYS A 256 -20.06 -5.11 22.05
N SER A 257 -19.97 -6.44 22.17
CA SER A 257 -19.63 -7.12 23.43
C SER A 257 -18.29 -6.64 24.01
N PHE A 258 -17.32 -6.34 23.15
CA PHE A 258 -16.05 -5.74 23.57
C PHE A 258 -16.20 -4.30 24.07
N LEU A 259 -16.89 -3.43 23.35
CA LEU A 259 -17.08 -2.02 23.76
C LEU A 259 -17.99 -1.86 24.98
N ASP A 260 -18.95 -2.77 25.18
CA ASP A 260 -19.82 -2.82 26.37
C ASP A 260 -19.07 -3.31 27.63
N SER A 261 -17.92 -3.99 27.48
CA SER A 261 -17.14 -4.58 28.60
C SER A 261 -15.79 -3.89 28.87
N VAL A 262 -15.14 -3.29 27.87
CA VAL A 262 -13.82 -2.65 28.00
C VAL A 262 -13.92 -1.15 27.66
N PRO A 263 -13.83 -0.25 28.64
CA PRO A 263 -13.82 1.19 28.39
C PRO A 263 -12.45 1.64 27.84
N GLY A 264 -12.46 2.49 26.80
CA GLY A 264 -11.23 3.05 26.23
C GLY A 264 -11.45 3.97 25.01
N GLU A 265 -10.44 4.80 24.73
CA GLU A 265 -10.49 5.88 23.73
C GLU A 265 -9.28 5.87 22.76
N ASN A 266 -8.50 4.78 22.72
CA ASN A 266 -7.35 4.66 21.81
C ASN A 266 -7.79 4.53 20.33
N SER A 267 -6.87 4.74 19.39
CA SER A 267 -7.13 4.62 17.93
C SER A 267 -7.85 3.31 17.53
N SER A 268 -7.52 2.17 18.17
CA SER A 268 -8.25 0.91 17.95
C SER A 268 -9.73 1.00 18.33
N PHE A 269 -10.10 1.71 19.40
CA PHE A 269 -11.50 1.93 19.78
C PHE A 269 -12.23 2.82 18.78
N THR A 270 -11.56 3.80 18.14
CA THR A 270 -12.22 4.63 17.13
C THR A 270 -12.49 3.84 15.85
N GLU A 271 -11.60 2.93 15.42
CA GLU A 271 -11.87 1.99 14.32
C GLU A 271 -12.95 0.95 14.69
N LEU A 272 -12.95 0.41 15.91
CA LEU A 272 -14.02 -0.48 16.40
C LEU A 272 -15.40 0.22 16.39
N ARG A 273 -15.47 1.47 16.88
CA ARG A 273 -16.69 2.31 16.81
C ARG A 273 -17.10 2.60 15.35
N ARG A 274 -16.15 2.71 14.40
CA ARG A 274 -16.45 2.85 12.96
C ARG A 274 -17.05 1.58 12.36
N ILE A 275 -16.57 0.38 12.72
CA ILE A 275 -17.14 -0.90 12.26
C ILE A 275 -18.62 -1.02 12.66
N ILE A 276 -18.97 -0.74 13.92
CA ILE A 276 -20.38 -0.75 14.37
C ILE A 276 -21.21 0.29 13.61
N ASN A 277 -20.70 1.51 13.44
CA ASN A 277 -21.42 2.56 12.72
C ASN A 277 -21.64 2.19 11.23
N PHE A 278 -20.64 1.56 10.59
CA PHE A 278 -20.74 1.01 9.24
C PHE A 278 -21.83 -0.07 9.14
N GLY A 279 -21.86 -1.03 10.07
CA GLY A 279 -22.90 -2.06 10.17
C GLY A 279 -24.31 -1.49 10.37
N PHE A 280 -24.45 -0.52 11.28
CA PHE A 280 -25.70 0.19 11.56
C PHE A 280 -26.22 0.98 10.34
N LEU A 281 -25.35 1.73 9.67
CA LEU A 281 -25.69 2.46 8.43
C LEU A 281 -26.06 1.51 7.29
N ARG A 282 -25.37 0.36 7.17
CA ARG A 282 -25.68 -0.70 6.19
C ARG A 282 -27.04 -1.34 6.46
N SER A 283 -27.41 -1.56 7.72
CA SER A 283 -28.75 -2.02 8.11
C SER A 283 -29.82 -0.98 7.76
N LYS A 284 -29.61 0.30 8.10
CA LYS A 284 -30.51 1.39 7.71
C LYS A 284 -30.68 1.53 6.19
N ALA A 285 -29.63 1.33 5.41
CA ALA A 285 -29.71 1.31 3.95
C ALA A 285 -30.59 0.13 3.45
N ARG A 286 -30.42 -1.08 4.01
CA ARG A 286 -31.27 -2.25 3.70
C ARG A 286 -32.75 -2.01 4.06
N GLU A 287 -33.03 -1.37 5.20
CA GLU A 287 -34.40 -0.98 5.56
C GLU A 287 -35.00 0.08 4.62
N ALA A 288 -34.24 1.13 4.30
CA ALA A 288 -34.68 2.17 3.38
C ALA A 288 -34.99 1.60 1.98
N LEU A 289 -34.18 0.63 1.53
CA LEU A 289 -34.42 -0.11 0.27
C LEU A 289 -35.75 -0.88 0.32
N LYS A 290 -36.03 -1.61 1.42
CA LYS A 290 -37.34 -2.29 1.62
C LYS A 290 -38.53 -1.32 1.64
N ARG A 291 -38.32 -0.08 2.08
CA ARG A 291 -39.33 1.01 2.09
C ARG A 291 -39.40 1.81 0.78
N ASN A 292 -38.56 1.48 -0.22
CA ASN A 292 -38.35 2.25 -1.46
C ASN A 292 -37.92 3.72 -1.25
N ASP A 293 -37.35 4.07 -0.09
CA ASP A 293 -36.77 5.39 0.17
C ASP A 293 -35.33 5.48 -0.38
N TYR A 294 -35.24 5.68 -1.70
CA TYR A 294 -33.95 5.75 -2.40
C TYR A 294 -33.08 6.93 -1.96
N ARG A 295 -33.66 8.01 -1.41
CA ARG A 295 -32.89 9.14 -0.84
C ARG A 295 -32.15 8.72 0.41
N SER A 296 -32.83 8.05 1.32
CA SER A 296 -32.19 7.48 2.51
C SER A 296 -31.19 6.37 2.16
N VAL A 297 -31.45 5.55 1.14
CA VAL A 297 -30.46 4.57 0.64
C VAL A 297 -29.17 5.26 0.21
N VAL A 298 -29.26 6.27 -0.66
CA VAL A 298 -28.07 7.00 -1.18
C VAL A 298 -27.31 7.72 -0.07
N SER A 299 -28.01 8.34 0.89
CA SER A 299 -27.38 9.02 2.02
C SER A 299 -26.62 8.05 2.95
N ASN A 300 -27.25 6.94 3.35
CA ASN A 300 -26.61 5.95 4.22
C ASN A 300 -25.45 5.23 3.51
N LEU A 301 -25.62 4.78 2.27
CA LEU A 301 -24.55 4.12 1.50
C LEU A 301 -23.36 5.04 1.25
N THR A 302 -23.58 6.35 1.05
CA THR A 302 -22.48 7.31 0.93
C THR A 302 -21.64 7.39 2.20
N ARG A 303 -22.27 7.29 3.38
CA ARG A 303 -21.55 7.23 4.66
C ARG A 303 -20.83 5.88 4.84
N CYS A 304 -21.45 4.76 4.44
CA CYS A 304 -20.78 3.45 4.43
C CYS A 304 -19.54 3.43 3.54
N ILE A 305 -19.59 4.02 2.33
CA ILE A 305 -18.46 4.08 1.40
C ILE A 305 -17.28 4.89 1.98
N VAL A 306 -17.54 5.90 2.83
CA VAL A 306 -16.50 6.63 3.56
C VAL A 306 -15.92 5.79 4.70
N LEU A 307 -16.77 5.10 5.47
CA LEU A 307 -16.39 4.25 6.62
C LEU A 307 -15.95 2.83 6.25
N ARG A 308 -15.66 2.57 4.97
CA ARG A 308 -15.48 1.20 4.43
C ARG A 308 -14.28 0.47 5.01
N ASN A 309 -14.42 -0.84 5.19
CA ASN A 309 -13.27 -1.74 5.32
C ASN A 309 -12.47 -1.76 4.00
N HIS A 310 -11.17 -1.47 4.06
CA HIS A 310 -10.31 -1.41 2.88
C HIS A 310 -10.00 -2.78 2.27
N TYR A 311 -10.18 -3.88 3.02
CA TYR A 311 -9.84 -5.23 2.56
C TYR A 311 -10.97 -5.91 1.74
N ASN A 312 -12.21 -5.41 1.80
CA ASN A 312 -13.39 -6.02 1.19
C ASN A 312 -13.85 -5.31 -0.11
N GLU A 313 -13.07 -5.48 -1.18
CA GLU A 313 -13.34 -4.91 -2.52
C GLU A 313 -14.71 -5.34 -3.09
N LYS A 314 -15.16 -6.56 -2.81
CA LYS A 314 -16.45 -7.09 -3.28
C LYS A 314 -17.63 -6.37 -2.63
N GLU A 315 -17.58 -6.14 -1.33
CA GLU A 315 -18.59 -5.35 -0.64
C GLU A 315 -18.60 -3.89 -1.12
N LEU A 316 -17.43 -3.29 -1.34
CA LEU A 316 -17.34 -1.95 -1.91
C LEU A 316 -17.99 -1.86 -3.30
N ALA A 317 -17.77 -2.86 -4.15
CA ALA A 317 -18.42 -2.95 -5.46
C ALA A 317 -19.96 -3.03 -5.34
N LEU A 318 -20.46 -3.87 -4.42
CA LEU A 318 -21.88 -3.96 -4.11
C LEU A 318 -22.46 -2.63 -3.58
N MET A 319 -21.74 -1.89 -2.72
CA MET A 319 -22.20 -0.58 -2.23
C MET A 319 -22.32 0.46 -3.35
N TYR A 320 -21.36 0.49 -4.28
CA TYR A 320 -21.48 1.32 -5.49
C TYR A 320 -22.65 0.87 -6.37
N PHE A 321 -22.85 -0.43 -6.56
CA PHE A 321 -23.98 -0.97 -7.35
C PHE A 321 -25.35 -0.60 -6.76
N GLU A 322 -25.54 -0.81 -5.45
CA GLU A 322 -26.77 -0.47 -4.73
C GLU A 322 -27.05 1.05 -4.78
N ARG A 323 -26.02 1.89 -4.57
CA ARG A 323 -26.16 3.36 -4.64
C ARG A 323 -26.45 3.83 -6.06
N GLY A 324 -25.76 3.28 -7.06
CA GLY A 324 -25.99 3.55 -8.47
C GLY A 324 -27.40 3.19 -8.93
N ARG A 325 -27.92 2.04 -8.48
CA ARG A 325 -29.31 1.62 -8.74
C ARG A 325 -30.33 2.54 -8.04
N ALA A 326 -30.06 2.97 -6.81
CA ALA A 326 -30.92 3.92 -6.10
C ALA A 326 -30.93 5.32 -6.76
N ASN A 327 -29.79 5.78 -7.32
CA ASN A 327 -29.73 7.00 -8.14
C ASN A 327 -30.52 6.81 -9.47
N LEU A 328 -30.37 5.66 -10.13
CA LEU A 328 -31.09 5.35 -11.38
C LEU A 328 -32.61 5.36 -11.19
N LEU A 329 -33.11 4.81 -10.08
CA LEU A 329 -34.54 4.81 -9.72
C LEU A 329 -35.06 6.22 -9.37
N GLN A 330 -34.20 7.12 -8.90
CA GLN A 330 -34.51 8.55 -8.73
C GLN A 330 -34.44 9.35 -10.04
N LYS A 331 -33.95 8.73 -11.14
CA LYS A 331 -33.67 9.34 -12.46
C LYS A 331 -32.45 10.29 -12.47
N ASP A 332 -31.57 10.16 -11.49
CA ASP A 332 -30.30 10.88 -11.42
C ASP A 332 -29.20 10.09 -12.18
N PHE A 333 -29.24 10.17 -13.51
CA PHE A 333 -28.41 9.35 -14.40
C PHE A 333 -26.89 9.60 -14.28
N GLU A 334 -26.47 10.84 -14.02
CA GLU A 334 -25.06 11.23 -13.83
C GLU A 334 -24.41 10.50 -12.64
N PRO A 335 -24.91 10.63 -11.38
CA PRO A 335 -24.43 9.82 -10.26
C PRO A 335 -24.59 8.31 -10.48
N ALA A 336 -25.70 7.87 -11.07
CA ALA A 336 -25.97 6.46 -11.32
C ALA A 336 -24.91 5.81 -12.23
N LEU A 337 -24.56 6.46 -13.35
CA LEU A 337 -23.56 5.98 -14.29
C LEU A 337 -22.17 5.96 -13.67
N LYS A 338 -21.81 6.97 -12.88
CA LYS A 338 -20.52 7.03 -12.17
C LYS A 338 -20.37 5.87 -11.17
N ASP A 339 -21.40 5.61 -10.39
CA ASP A 339 -21.42 4.53 -9.39
C ASP A 339 -21.46 3.13 -10.04
N LEU A 340 -22.33 2.90 -11.03
CA LEU A 340 -22.42 1.62 -11.74
C LEU A 340 -21.13 1.28 -12.51
N ASN A 341 -20.48 2.28 -13.11
CA ASN A 341 -19.17 2.10 -13.74
C ASN A 341 -18.10 1.75 -12.69
N ARG A 342 -18.13 2.36 -11.49
CA ARG A 342 -17.18 2.01 -10.42
C ARG A 342 -17.43 0.62 -9.85
N ALA A 343 -18.68 0.17 -9.73
CA ALA A 343 -19.01 -1.20 -9.36
C ALA A 343 -18.45 -2.21 -10.38
N PHE A 344 -18.66 -1.97 -11.68
CA PHE A 344 -18.12 -2.80 -12.76
C PHE A 344 -16.58 -2.82 -12.77
N GLN A 345 -15.91 -1.68 -12.54
CA GLN A 345 -14.44 -1.63 -12.40
C GLN A 345 -13.91 -2.49 -11.23
N LEU A 346 -14.65 -2.59 -10.13
CA LEU A 346 -14.25 -3.34 -8.94
C LEU A 346 -14.59 -4.84 -9.03
N ASN A 347 -15.53 -5.24 -9.89
CA ASN A 347 -15.82 -6.64 -10.19
C ASN A 347 -16.30 -6.81 -11.65
N PRO A 348 -15.37 -6.86 -12.64
CA PRO A 348 -15.73 -6.94 -14.06
C PRO A 348 -16.45 -8.24 -14.45
N ASN A 349 -16.32 -9.28 -13.64
CA ASN A 349 -16.89 -10.61 -13.88
C ASN A 349 -18.39 -10.70 -13.49
N ASP A 350 -18.96 -9.67 -12.86
CA ASP A 350 -20.37 -9.65 -12.47
C ASP A 350 -21.28 -9.19 -13.63
N GLN A 351 -22.02 -10.13 -14.18
CA GLN A 351 -22.95 -9.87 -15.28
C GLN A 351 -24.09 -8.91 -14.90
N HIS A 352 -24.50 -8.85 -13.63
CA HIS A 352 -25.54 -7.90 -13.19
C HIS A 352 -25.02 -6.46 -13.16
N PHE A 353 -23.74 -6.26 -12.81
CA PHE A 353 -23.12 -4.93 -12.82
C PHE A 353 -23.00 -4.41 -14.26
N TRP A 354 -22.54 -5.25 -15.19
CA TRP A 354 -22.50 -4.92 -16.61
C TRP A 354 -23.90 -4.61 -17.16
N LEU A 355 -24.89 -5.47 -16.90
CA LEU A 355 -26.25 -5.33 -17.43
C LEU A 355 -26.89 -4.01 -16.96
N GLN A 356 -26.84 -3.70 -15.66
CA GLN A 356 -27.37 -2.45 -15.13
C GLN A 356 -26.64 -1.22 -15.68
N LEU A 357 -25.32 -1.30 -15.89
CA LEU A 357 -24.55 -0.21 -16.52
C LEU A 357 -25.00 0.04 -17.97
N GLN A 358 -25.27 -1.00 -18.76
CA GLN A 358 -25.82 -0.82 -20.11
C GLN A 358 -27.27 -0.30 -20.08
N THR A 359 -28.11 -0.80 -19.17
CA THR A 359 -29.48 -0.29 -18.98
C THR A 359 -29.47 1.20 -18.62
N ALA A 360 -28.60 1.63 -17.69
CA ALA A 360 -28.45 3.02 -17.31
C ALA A 360 -27.97 3.92 -18.47
N LYS A 361 -27.02 3.43 -19.29
CA LYS A 361 -26.56 4.15 -20.49
C LYS A 361 -27.68 4.34 -21.50
N SER A 362 -28.43 3.28 -21.80
CA SER A 362 -29.57 3.32 -22.73
C SER A 362 -30.68 4.26 -22.24
N LEU A 363 -31.03 4.21 -20.95
CA LEU A 363 -32.02 5.12 -20.37
C LEU A 363 -31.57 6.58 -20.40
N ASN A 364 -30.30 6.86 -20.10
CA ASN A 364 -29.75 8.22 -20.19
C ASN A 364 -29.75 8.74 -21.65
N TRP A 365 -29.35 7.89 -22.61
CA TRP A 365 -29.38 8.23 -24.04
C TRP A 365 -30.80 8.57 -24.51
N ILE A 366 -31.80 7.75 -24.13
CA ILE A 366 -33.22 8.01 -24.43
C ILE A 366 -33.68 9.33 -23.80
N MET A 367 -33.32 9.60 -22.55
CA MET A 367 -33.70 10.84 -21.85
C MET A 367 -33.09 12.10 -22.49
N ILE A 368 -31.83 12.05 -22.94
CA ILE A 368 -31.17 13.14 -23.67
C ILE A 368 -31.87 13.36 -25.01
N HIS A 369 -32.08 12.30 -25.80
CA HIS A 369 -32.73 12.43 -27.11
C HIS A 369 -34.20 12.89 -27.01
N ALA A 370 -34.94 12.41 -26.00
CA ALA A 370 -36.29 12.89 -25.72
C ALA A 370 -36.31 14.38 -25.32
N ARG A 371 -35.33 14.84 -24.54
CA ARG A 371 -35.15 16.27 -24.20
C ARG A 371 -34.83 17.11 -25.43
N ASP A 372 -33.95 16.65 -26.32
CA ASP A 372 -33.59 17.39 -27.53
C ASP A 372 -34.72 17.42 -28.56
N ILE A 373 -35.48 16.33 -28.70
CA ILE A 373 -36.73 16.28 -29.49
C ILE A 373 -37.77 17.24 -28.89
N TRP A 374 -37.90 17.30 -27.56
CA TRP A 374 -38.82 18.23 -26.89
C TRP A 374 -38.40 19.70 -27.07
N LEU A 375 -37.09 20.00 -26.97
CA LEU A 375 -36.55 21.35 -27.18
C LEU A 375 -36.69 21.80 -28.64
N THR A 376 -36.41 20.93 -29.61
CA THR A 376 -36.56 21.23 -31.05
C THR A 376 -38.04 21.39 -31.44
N THR A 377 -38.93 20.52 -30.95
CA THR A 377 -40.38 20.65 -31.24
C THR A 377 -41.03 21.86 -30.55
N ASN A 378 -40.65 22.20 -29.30
CA ASN A 378 -41.17 23.40 -28.65
C ASN A 378 -40.57 24.69 -29.21
N SER A 379 -39.28 24.74 -29.54
CA SER A 379 -38.70 25.90 -30.23
C SER A 379 -39.30 26.08 -31.64
N ALA A 380 -39.61 24.99 -32.35
CA ALA A 380 -40.40 25.03 -33.57
C ALA A 380 -41.81 25.60 -33.30
N GLN A 381 -42.56 25.12 -32.31
CA GLN A 381 -43.88 25.69 -31.97
C GLN A 381 -43.82 27.18 -31.54
N VAL A 382 -42.79 27.59 -30.80
CA VAL A 382 -42.62 29.00 -30.38
C VAL A 382 -42.27 29.87 -31.59
N SER A 383 -41.38 29.42 -32.47
CA SER A 383 -41.06 30.13 -33.71
C SER A 383 -42.30 30.22 -34.63
N GLU A 384 -43.10 29.16 -34.73
CA GLU A 384 -44.29 29.11 -35.57
C GLU A 384 -45.45 29.96 -35.00
N LYS A 385 -45.68 29.93 -33.69
CA LYS A 385 -46.61 30.86 -32.99
C LYS A 385 -46.16 32.32 -33.16
N THR A 386 -44.86 32.57 -33.11
CA THR A 386 -44.27 33.91 -33.36
C THR A 386 -44.41 34.34 -34.82
N LEU A 387 -44.19 33.44 -35.77
CA LEU A 387 -44.35 33.68 -37.20
C LEU A 387 -45.83 33.91 -37.57
N LYS A 388 -46.76 33.13 -36.99
CA LYS A 388 -48.21 33.33 -37.10
C LYS A 388 -48.63 34.69 -36.52
N ARG A 389 -48.10 35.11 -35.35
CA ARG A 389 -48.29 36.48 -34.81
C ARG A 389 -47.71 37.56 -35.73
N ARG A 390 -46.49 37.36 -36.27
CA ARG A 390 -45.80 38.29 -37.19
C ARG A 390 -46.56 38.44 -38.52
N ASN A 391 -47.13 37.36 -39.04
CA ASN A 391 -47.95 37.35 -40.26
C ASN A 391 -49.36 37.94 -40.04
N LYS A 392 -49.98 37.74 -38.86
CA LYS A 392 -51.22 38.44 -38.48
C LYS A 392 -51.00 39.96 -38.39
N ARG A 393 -49.88 40.39 -37.79
CA ARG A 393 -49.43 41.80 -37.80
C ARG A 393 -49.13 42.34 -39.21
N LYS A 394 -48.50 41.55 -40.10
CA LYS A 394 -48.29 41.93 -41.52
C LYS A 394 -49.61 42.13 -42.28
N LYS A 395 -50.58 41.21 -42.17
CA LYS A 395 -51.90 41.34 -42.82
C LYS A 395 -52.73 42.54 -42.30
N GLN A 396 -52.53 42.97 -41.05
CA GLN A 396 -53.15 44.20 -40.54
C GLN A 396 -52.39 45.47 -41.00
N LYS A 397 -51.04 45.45 -41.05
CA LYS A 397 -50.26 46.61 -41.51
C LYS A 397 -50.42 46.93 -43.01
N SER A 398 -50.79 45.98 -43.88
CA SER A 398 -50.99 46.28 -45.31
C SER A 398 -52.29 47.02 -45.65
N LYS A 399 -53.21 47.20 -44.69
CA LYS A 399 -54.45 47.98 -44.88
C LYS A 399 -54.43 49.38 -44.23
N ARG A 400 -53.43 49.73 -43.42
CA ARG A 400 -53.31 51.07 -42.81
C ARG A 400 -52.16 51.85 -43.45
N GLN A 401 -52.57 52.74 -44.35
CA GLN A 401 -51.83 53.83 -45.02
C GLN A 401 -50.51 54.23 -44.33
N LYS A 402 -49.40 54.42 -45.07
CA LYS A 402 -49.19 55.57 -45.97
C LYS A 402 -49.37 56.94 -45.27
N ARG A 403 -48.86 57.11 -44.04
CA ARG A 403 -48.62 58.44 -43.41
C ARG A 403 -47.45 58.47 -42.41
N GLN A 404 -46.50 59.35 -42.73
CA GLN A 404 -45.59 60.16 -41.89
C GLN A 404 -44.62 59.55 -40.85
N LYS A 405 -43.48 60.24 -40.72
CA LYS A 405 -42.40 60.08 -39.75
C LYS A 405 -42.83 60.53 -38.34
N LEU A 406 -42.22 59.96 -37.29
CA LEU A 406 -41.31 60.67 -36.36
C LEU A 406 -40.71 59.70 -35.32
N ASN A 407 -39.67 60.14 -34.59
CA ASN A 407 -38.89 59.34 -33.63
C ASN A 407 -39.57 59.26 -32.24
N ILE A 408 -39.09 58.33 -31.40
CA ILE A 408 -38.65 58.51 -29.99
C ILE A 408 -38.18 57.13 -29.45
N ASP A 409 -37.25 57.14 -28.48
CA ASP A 409 -36.44 56.00 -28.04
C ASP A 409 -36.82 55.39 -26.66
N PHE A 410 -36.06 54.36 -26.24
CA PHE A 410 -35.99 53.71 -24.90
C PHE A 410 -37.17 52.79 -24.47
N PRO A 411 -36.96 51.90 -23.48
CA PRO A 411 -35.84 50.96 -23.31
C PRO A 411 -36.35 49.50 -23.09
N PRO A 412 -35.46 48.52 -22.80
CA PRO A 412 -35.85 47.19 -22.34
C PRO A 412 -35.28 46.84 -20.94
N GLU A 413 -35.93 47.34 -19.88
CA GLU A 413 -36.02 46.64 -18.59
C GLU A 413 -36.88 45.36 -18.79
N ASP A 414 -36.77 44.27 -18.03
CA ASP A 414 -35.64 43.77 -17.25
C ASP A 414 -35.76 42.23 -17.14
N SER A 415 -34.68 41.55 -16.75
CA SER A 415 -34.70 40.10 -16.53
C SER A 415 -33.93 39.74 -15.26
N VAL A 416 -34.68 39.48 -14.18
CA VAL A 416 -34.24 39.32 -12.77
C VAL A 416 -33.18 38.23 -12.52
N ASN A 417 -32.83 37.43 -13.54
CA ASN A 417 -31.70 36.49 -13.46
C ASN A 417 -30.35 37.12 -13.83
N ALA A 418 -30.31 38.26 -14.52
CA ALA A 418 -29.06 38.91 -14.95
C ALA A 418 -28.25 39.43 -13.76
N GLU A 419 -28.91 40.16 -12.85
CA GLU A 419 -28.28 40.67 -11.63
C GLU A 419 -27.73 39.56 -10.72
N TYR A 420 -28.38 38.40 -10.68
CA TYR A 420 -27.91 37.25 -9.88
C TYR A 420 -26.63 36.63 -10.45
N PHE A 421 -26.48 36.58 -11.78
CA PHE A 421 -25.23 36.11 -12.40
C PHE A 421 -24.12 37.17 -12.33
N GLU A 422 -24.45 38.45 -12.45
CA GLU A 422 -23.44 39.52 -12.36
C GLU A 422 -22.99 39.73 -10.90
N SER A 423 -23.87 39.62 -9.90
CA SER A 423 -23.48 39.69 -8.49
C SER A 423 -22.65 38.49 -8.05
N ALA A 424 -23.02 37.27 -8.45
CA ALA A 424 -22.20 36.07 -8.20
C ALA A 424 -20.83 36.16 -8.88
N ARG A 425 -20.75 36.78 -10.07
CA ARG A 425 -19.49 37.03 -10.79
C ARG A 425 -18.63 38.09 -10.10
N LEU A 426 -19.24 39.18 -9.61
CA LEU A 426 -18.54 40.25 -8.88
C LEU A 426 -18.04 39.75 -7.52
N GLN A 427 -18.83 38.97 -6.78
CA GLN A 427 -18.39 38.32 -5.55
C GLN A 427 -17.21 37.38 -5.80
N LEU A 428 -17.26 36.55 -6.86
CA LEU A 428 -16.14 35.67 -7.21
C LEU A 428 -14.87 36.46 -7.57
N LEU A 429 -15.00 37.63 -8.19
CA LEU A 429 -13.86 38.50 -8.52
C LEU A 429 -13.27 39.17 -7.28
N ASP A 430 -14.10 39.60 -6.32
CA ASP A 430 -13.66 40.15 -5.03
C ASP A 430 -12.95 39.07 -4.19
N GLU A 431 -13.54 37.88 -4.07
CA GLU A 431 -12.91 36.71 -3.44
C GLU A 431 -11.57 36.35 -4.11
N MET A 432 -11.46 36.44 -5.44
CA MET A 432 -10.20 36.21 -6.16
C MET A 432 -9.15 37.31 -5.93
N GLN A 433 -9.55 38.58 -5.83
CA GLN A 433 -8.62 39.68 -5.49
C GLN A 433 -8.14 39.58 -4.03
N GLN A 434 -9.03 39.24 -3.09
CA GLN A 434 -8.67 39.01 -1.69
C GLN A 434 -7.75 37.77 -1.53
N ALA A 435 -7.90 36.76 -2.38
CA ALA A 435 -7.00 35.62 -2.49
C ALA A 435 -5.69 35.91 -3.26
N GLY A 436 -5.46 37.15 -3.71
CA GLY A 436 -4.21 37.58 -4.35
C GLY A 436 -4.03 37.15 -5.81
N TYR A 437 -5.09 36.74 -6.51
CA TYR A 437 -5.02 36.37 -7.93
C TYR A 437 -5.21 37.59 -8.85
N ASP A 438 -4.19 37.90 -9.65
CA ASP A 438 -4.27 38.91 -10.69
C ASP A 438 -5.07 38.39 -11.91
N GLY A 439 -6.10 39.14 -12.31
CA GLY A 439 -7.17 38.71 -13.22
C GLY A 439 -6.79 38.56 -14.70
N THR A 440 -5.54 38.24 -15.02
CA THR A 440 -4.93 38.28 -16.36
C THR A 440 -4.61 36.90 -16.96
N SER A 441 -4.87 35.80 -16.24
CA SER A 441 -4.36 34.46 -16.58
C SER A 441 -5.42 33.35 -16.78
N LEU A 442 -6.64 33.68 -17.25
CA LEU A 442 -7.67 32.71 -17.64
C LEU A 442 -7.85 32.59 -19.17
N PRO A 443 -7.46 31.48 -19.83
CA PRO A 443 -7.62 31.31 -21.28
C PRO A 443 -9.08 31.07 -21.72
N THR A 444 -9.70 32.06 -22.35
CA THR A 444 -11.10 32.01 -22.81
C THR A 444 -11.22 31.69 -24.31
N VAL A 445 -11.37 30.41 -24.69
CA VAL A 445 -11.79 30.04 -26.05
C VAL A 445 -12.81 28.89 -26.07
N PHE A 446 -14.07 29.24 -26.35
CA PHE A 446 -14.87 28.49 -27.34
C PHE A 446 -15.56 29.53 -28.22
N GLY A 447 -15.11 29.61 -29.48
CA GLY A 447 -15.17 30.87 -30.24
C GLY A 447 -16.43 31.11 -31.09
N LYS A 448 -16.51 32.32 -31.64
CA LYS A 448 -17.36 32.65 -32.79
C LYS A 448 -16.69 33.64 -33.75
N SER A 449 -16.62 33.22 -35.01
CA SER A 449 -16.30 33.95 -36.24
C SER A 449 -16.09 35.46 -36.16
N ALA A 450 -14.91 35.88 -36.62
CA ALA A 450 -14.51 37.26 -36.88
C ALA A 450 -15.52 38.15 -37.64
N LYS A 451 -15.57 39.42 -37.23
CA LYS A 451 -15.43 40.59 -38.11
C LYS A 451 -15.02 41.84 -37.31
N GLU A 452 -14.54 42.86 -38.02
CA GLU A 452 -14.33 44.24 -37.54
C GLU A 452 -13.42 44.41 -36.31
N SER A 453 -12.11 44.44 -36.56
CA SER A 453 -11.19 45.28 -35.79
C SER A 453 -11.13 46.71 -36.39
N SER A 454 -10.45 47.62 -35.69
CA SER A 454 -10.25 49.04 -36.04
C SER A 454 -11.51 49.93 -36.10
N ASN A 455 -11.93 50.42 -34.93
CA ASN A 455 -12.02 51.87 -34.77
C ASN A 455 -11.82 52.32 -33.31
N GLU A 456 -11.41 53.59 -33.15
CA GLU A 456 -11.60 54.41 -31.94
C GLU A 456 -10.92 54.01 -30.60
N GLN A 457 -9.65 53.58 -30.65
CA GLN A 457 -8.68 54.14 -29.69
C GLN A 457 -8.41 55.62 -30.02
N LYS A 458 -9.42 56.50 -29.85
CA LYS A 458 -9.25 57.95 -30.10
C LYS A 458 -10.26 58.92 -29.43
N SER A 459 -10.78 58.57 -28.25
CA SER A 459 -11.39 59.59 -27.37
C SER A 459 -10.76 59.57 -25.97
N CYS A 460 -10.02 60.66 -25.73
CA CYS A 460 -9.36 61.16 -24.51
C CYS A 460 -9.84 60.62 -23.15
N LYS A 461 -8.98 60.49 -22.14
CA LYS A 461 -8.28 61.63 -21.50
C LYS A 461 -9.20 62.83 -21.16
N LYS A 462 -10.45 62.53 -20.79
CA LYS A 462 -11.46 63.32 -20.05
C LYS A 462 -12.42 62.25 -19.51
N ILE A 463 -12.39 61.83 -18.25
CA ILE A 463 -12.28 62.63 -17.03
C ILE A 463 -11.18 62.11 -16.09
N GLN A 464 -10.09 62.86 -15.99
CA GLN A 464 -9.44 63.15 -14.69
C GLN A 464 -9.72 64.64 -14.43
N GLU A 465 -9.90 65.02 -13.16
CA GLU A 465 -10.53 66.25 -12.63
C GLU A 465 -12.06 66.17 -12.47
N LYS A 466 -12.52 66.44 -11.24
CA LYS A 466 -13.82 66.02 -10.67
C LYS A 466 -13.89 64.48 -10.56
N VAL A 467 -13.81 63.87 -9.37
CA VAL A 467 -14.17 64.38 -8.04
C VAL A 467 -13.00 64.34 -7.04
N GLN A 468 -12.55 65.52 -6.61
CA GLN A 468 -12.05 65.74 -5.25
C GLN A 468 -13.04 66.70 -4.58
N ALA A 469 -13.89 66.20 -3.68
CA ALA A 469 -14.68 66.94 -2.70
C ALA A 469 -15.49 65.94 -1.86
N ARG A 470 -15.64 66.21 -0.56
CA ARG A 470 -16.22 65.31 0.48
C ARG A 470 -15.29 64.13 0.80
N GLU A 471 -14.33 64.35 1.71
CA GLU A 471 -14.47 64.29 3.19
C GLU A 471 -14.47 62.84 3.67
N ARG A 472 -13.62 62.32 4.57
CA ARG A 472 -12.58 62.77 5.54
C ARG A 472 -12.93 62.20 6.93
N ASP A 473 -11.92 62.09 7.78
CA ASP A 473 -11.96 61.78 9.22
C ASP A 473 -12.33 60.31 9.54
N GLN A 474 -11.67 59.54 10.42
CA GLN A 474 -10.45 59.61 11.28
C GLN A 474 -10.05 58.12 11.55
N ASP A 475 -8.84 57.64 11.92
CA ASP A 475 -7.49 58.17 12.26
C ASP A 475 -6.42 57.11 11.83
N GLN A 476 -5.08 57.26 11.83
CA GLN A 476 -4.06 57.37 12.92
C GLN A 476 -4.13 56.24 13.98
N GLU A 477 -3.05 55.58 14.44
CA GLU A 477 -1.60 55.91 14.61
C GLU A 477 -0.68 54.71 14.17
N THR A 478 0.39 54.89 13.37
CA THR A 478 1.87 55.00 13.71
C THR A 478 2.55 53.76 14.33
N ASP A 479 3.81 53.36 14.04
CA ASP A 479 4.85 53.77 13.04
C ASP A 479 5.95 52.66 12.94
N ASP A 480 6.69 52.63 11.81
CA ASP A 480 8.15 52.39 11.54
C ASP A 480 9.00 51.38 12.40
N ASP A 481 10.24 50.96 12.07
CA ASP A 481 11.28 51.42 11.12
C ASP A 481 11.96 50.21 10.39
N VAL A 482 13.21 50.34 9.89
CA VAL A 482 13.47 50.05 8.45
C VAL A 482 14.94 49.67 8.12
N LEU A 483 15.25 49.39 6.84
CA LEU A 483 16.59 49.04 6.26
C LEU A 483 17.19 47.68 6.71
N GLN A 484 17.44 46.69 5.84
CA GLN A 484 18.47 46.59 4.76
C GLN A 484 19.94 46.80 5.21
N THR A 485 20.83 45.83 4.96
CA THR A 485 21.95 45.96 3.97
C THR A 485 22.89 44.72 3.84
N THR A 486 22.97 44.20 2.62
CA THR A 486 24.15 43.74 1.83
C THR A 486 25.41 43.01 2.43
N ALA A 487 25.75 41.87 1.79
CA ALA A 487 27.01 41.55 1.07
C ALA A 487 28.17 40.66 1.63
N LYS A 488 28.35 39.51 0.93
CA LYS A 488 29.58 38.94 0.30
C LYS A 488 30.69 38.20 1.09
N LEU A 489 31.27 37.22 0.38
CA LEU A 489 32.41 36.32 0.69
C LEU A 489 33.77 36.94 0.28
N PRO A 490 34.93 36.44 0.79
CA PRO A 490 35.80 35.45 0.08
C PRO A 490 36.23 34.25 0.97
N ILE A 491 36.46 33.00 0.52
CA ILE A 491 37.45 32.39 -0.42
C ILE A 491 38.86 32.14 0.19
N ASP A 492 39.11 30.88 0.61
CA ASP A 492 40.28 29.96 0.45
C ASP A 492 41.74 30.42 0.78
N PRO A 493 42.81 29.56 0.82
CA PRO A 493 42.90 28.10 0.56
C PRO A 493 43.77 27.23 1.55
N GLU A 494 43.84 25.92 1.24
CA GLU A 494 44.96 24.95 1.43
C GLU A 494 45.59 24.59 2.81
N ASN A 495 45.59 23.27 3.10
CA ASN A 495 46.84 22.48 3.31
C ASN A 495 46.56 20.94 3.25
N ALA A 496 47.60 20.13 2.99
CA ALA A 496 47.48 18.67 2.80
C ALA A 496 48.58 17.87 3.55
N ILE A 497 48.27 16.61 3.92
CA ILE A 497 49.24 15.62 4.44
C ILE A 497 48.85 14.22 3.93
N ASN A 498 49.82 13.46 3.38
CA ASN A 498 49.68 12.06 2.97
C ASN A 498 50.07 11.08 4.10
N VAL A 499 49.48 9.87 4.08
CA VAL A 499 50.06 8.62 4.60
C VAL A 499 49.65 7.46 3.67
N ASP A 500 50.60 6.57 3.34
CA ASP A 500 50.45 5.51 2.32
C ASP A 500 50.15 4.10 2.86
N THR A 501 49.80 3.20 1.93
CA THR A 501 49.64 1.71 2.02
C THR A 501 48.34 1.21 2.69
N ASN A 502 47.62 0.22 2.17
CA ASN A 502 48.01 -0.93 1.33
C ASN A 502 47.12 -1.17 0.10
N GLU A 503 47.60 -2.03 -0.81
CA GLU A 503 46.85 -2.54 -1.98
C GLU A 503 45.85 -3.65 -1.58
N SER A 504 44.61 -3.56 -2.06
CA SER A 504 43.69 -4.70 -2.16
C SER A 504 42.54 -4.41 -3.14
N HIS A 505 42.41 -5.24 -4.19
CA HIS A 505 41.28 -5.36 -5.13
C HIS A 505 40.73 -4.05 -5.77
N ALA A 506 40.96 -3.88 -7.07
CA ALA A 506 40.50 -2.71 -7.83
C ALA A 506 38.98 -2.77 -8.09
N PHE A 507 38.26 -1.78 -7.55
CA PHE A 507 36.84 -1.54 -7.81
C PHE A 507 36.69 -0.53 -8.97
N GLU A 508 36.46 -1.03 -10.19
CA GLU A 508 36.48 -0.21 -11.42
C GLU A 508 35.10 0.36 -11.76
N ASN A 509 34.85 1.59 -11.30
CA ASN A 509 33.61 2.35 -11.55
C ASN A 509 33.64 3.06 -12.92
N THR A 510 32.81 2.62 -13.87
CA THR A 510 32.63 3.34 -15.14
C THR A 510 31.46 4.33 -15.07
N LEU A 511 31.77 5.63 -15.22
CA LEU A 511 30.79 6.73 -15.15
C LEU A 511 30.19 7.04 -16.53
N VAL A 512 29.09 6.36 -16.89
CA VAL A 512 28.38 6.54 -18.16
C VAL A 512 27.31 7.63 -18.06
N SER A 513 27.51 8.73 -18.77
CA SER A 513 26.59 9.88 -18.84
C SER A 513 26.07 10.06 -20.26
N THR A 514 24.88 9.53 -20.55
CA THR A 514 24.22 9.66 -21.86
C THR A 514 23.60 11.05 -22.01
N LYS A 515 24.36 11.97 -22.59
CA LYS A 515 23.86 13.26 -23.05
C LYS A 515 23.02 13.09 -24.32
N THR A 516 21.71 12.90 -24.18
CA THR A 516 20.79 13.41 -25.19
C THR A 516 20.80 14.93 -25.13
N GLU A 517 21.09 15.61 -26.23
CA GLU A 517 21.05 17.08 -26.26
C GLU A 517 19.63 17.59 -25.95
N PRO A 518 19.47 18.67 -25.18
CA PRO A 518 18.22 19.40 -25.15
C PRO A 518 17.99 20.09 -26.49
N GLU A 519 16.74 20.11 -26.99
CA GLU A 519 16.35 20.98 -28.10
C GLU A 519 16.29 22.45 -27.64
N GLU A 520 17.46 23.06 -27.42
CA GLU A 520 17.57 24.49 -27.17
C GLU A 520 17.24 25.28 -28.46
N ASN A 521 15.99 25.71 -28.56
CA ASN A 521 15.55 26.66 -29.56
C ASN A 521 16.21 28.03 -29.33
N VAL A 522 17.40 28.23 -29.92
CA VAL A 522 18.09 29.52 -29.98
C VAL A 522 18.44 29.88 -31.41
N CYS A 523 17.66 30.78 -32.00
CA CYS A 523 18.05 31.61 -33.15
C CYS A 523 17.44 32.99 -32.93
N GLY A 524 18.26 34.03 -33.05
CA GLY A 524 17.79 35.42 -33.04
C GLY A 524 17.22 35.83 -34.40
N GLU A 525 16.49 36.94 -34.41
CA GLU A 525 16.15 37.70 -35.63
C GLU A 525 17.47 38.14 -36.32
N VAL A 526 17.60 38.19 -37.65
CA VAL A 526 16.71 38.63 -38.74
C VAL A 526 16.93 37.74 -40.00
N ASP A 527 16.12 37.73 -41.08
CA ASP A 527 15.25 38.77 -41.67
C ASP A 527 14.11 38.20 -42.57
N GLY A 528 13.05 38.97 -42.83
CA GLY A 528 12.55 39.11 -44.21
C GLY A 528 11.53 38.17 -44.92
N CYS A 529 10.43 37.69 -44.31
CA CYS A 529 9.15 37.29 -44.99
C CYS A 529 9.12 36.12 -46.04
N PRO A 530 7.92 35.65 -46.48
CA PRO A 530 6.68 35.39 -45.75
C PRO A 530 6.13 33.95 -45.93
N ASN A 531 5.30 33.46 -44.99
CA ASN A 531 4.88 32.06 -44.90
C ASN A 531 3.85 31.59 -45.95
N ILE A 532 4.01 30.33 -46.41
CA ILE A 532 2.92 29.49 -46.96
C ILE A 532 2.46 28.50 -45.88
N SER A 533 1.16 28.25 -45.77
CA SER A 533 0.58 27.46 -44.67
C SER A 533 0.67 25.94 -44.91
N THR A 534 1.34 25.24 -43.98
CA THR A 534 1.16 23.81 -43.71
C THR A 534 0.45 23.61 -42.36
N LYS A 535 -0.27 22.49 -42.21
CA LYS A 535 -1.13 22.23 -41.04
C LYS A 535 -0.32 21.56 -39.93
N VAL A 536 -0.31 22.16 -38.73
CA VAL A 536 0.25 21.55 -37.52
C VAL A 536 -0.62 20.35 -37.11
N ALA A 537 0.00 19.21 -36.79
CA ALA A 537 -0.68 18.01 -36.33
C ALA A 537 -1.21 18.18 -34.89
N LYS A 538 -2.25 17.42 -34.52
CA LYS A 538 -2.69 17.34 -33.13
C LYS A 538 -1.64 16.59 -32.30
N VAL A 539 -1.26 17.16 -31.15
CA VAL A 539 -0.52 16.42 -30.11
C VAL A 539 -1.40 15.28 -29.61
N ALA A 540 -0.83 14.07 -29.49
CA ALA A 540 -1.55 12.90 -28.99
C ALA A 540 -1.84 13.03 -27.48
N GLU A 541 -3.11 12.95 -27.10
CA GLU A 541 -3.52 12.91 -25.70
C GLU A 541 -3.19 11.55 -25.06
N ALA A 542 -2.81 11.57 -23.77
CA ALA A 542 -2.53 10.34 -23.03
C ALA A 542 -3.79 9.46 -22.90
N PRO A 543 -3.67 8.12 -22.98
CA PRO A 543 -4.75 7.20 -22.64
C PRO A 543 -5.45 7.54 -21.32
N LEU A 544 -6.78 7.44 -21.31
CA LEU A 544 -7.64 7.85 -20.19
C LEU A 544 -7.30 7.20 -18.84
N TYR A 545 -6.67 6.03 -18.84
CA TYR A 545 -6.20 5.35 -17.63
C TYR A 545 -4.91 5.99 -17.06
N LEU A 546 -4.03 6.53 -17.90
CA LEU A 546 -2.82 7.26 -17.48
C LEU A 546 -3.14 8.67 -16.99
N GLN A 547 -4.14 9.33 -17.58
CA GLN A 547 -4.58 10.66 -17.13
C GLN A 547 -5.06 10.67 -15.67
N GLN A 548 -5.56 9.54 -15.16
CA GLN A 548 -6.11 9.41 -13.81
C GLN A 548 -5.05 9.07 -12.74
N ASP A 549 -3.85 8.65 -13.14
CA ASP A 549 -2.78 8.27 -12.21
C ASP A 549 -1.48 9.09 -12.43
N ARG A 550 -1.24 10.02 -11.50
CA ARG A 550 -0.06 10.90 -11.51
C ARG A 550 1.26 10.13 -11.35
N SER A 551 1.27 8.93 -10.76
CA SER A 551 2.49 8.16 -10.51
C SER A 551 3.11 7.60 -11.79
N ILE A 552 2.27 7.25 -12.77
CA ILE A 552 2.68 6.72 -14.09
C ILE A 552 2.62 7.76 -15.22
N MET A 553 1.80 8.81 -15.11
CA MET A 553 1.74 9.90 -16.11
C MET A 553 3.11 10.57 -16.38
N LYS A 554 4.07 10.47 -15.45
CA LYS A 554 5.47 10.90 -15.65
C LYS A 554 6.20 10.12 -16.75
N PHE A 555 5.91 8.83 -16.92
CA PHE A 555 6.51 7.97 -17.94
C PHE A 555 5.87 8.17 -19.31
N TRP A 556 4.56 8.46 -19.39
CA TRP A 556 3.92 8.88 -20.65
C TRP A 556 4.60 10.12 -21.28
N ARG A 557 5.03 11.07 -20.44
CA ARG A 557 5.80 12.25 -20.88
C ARG A 557 7.21 11.87 -21.37
N GLN A 558 7.75 10.74 -20.91
CA GLN A 558 9.06 10.19 -21.28
C GLN A 558 8.96 9.06 -22.33
N ARG A 559 7.78 8.82 -22.93
CA ARG A 559 7.53 7.63 -23.79
C ARG A 559 8.53 7.43 -24.93
N TYR A 560 9.06 8.52 -25.50
CA TYR A 560 10.09 8.46 -26.54
C TYR A 560 11.49 8.09 -26.01
N GLN A 561 11.78 8.35 -24.72
CA GLN A 561 12.97 7.86 -24.03
C GLN A 561 12.83 6.38 -23.64
N LEU A 562 11.59 5.88 -23.51
CA LEU A 562 11.32 4.45 -23.31
C LEU A 562 11.45 3.68 -24.64
N PHE A 563 10.85 4.20 -25.71
CA PHE A 563 10.98 3.68 -27.07
C PHE A 563 11.02 4.84 -28.08
N HIS A 564 12.14 5.00 -28.79
CA HIS A 564 12.28 6.01 -29.85
C HIS A 564 11.21 5.87 -30.94
N ARG A 565 10.70 4.64 -31.19
CA ARG A 565 9.63 4.36 -32.17
C ARG A 565 8.21 4.36 -31.58
N TYR A 566 7.96 4.95 -30.40
CA TYR A 566 6.67 4.82 -29.68
C TYR A 566 5.42 4.99 -30.57
N ASP A 567 5.33 6.09 -31.33
CA ASP A 567 4.16 6.42 -32.16
C ASP A 567 4.02 5.52 -33.41
N GLN A 568 4.97 4.63 -33.69
CA GLN A 568 4.86 3.60 -34.73
C GLN A 568 3.99 2.39 -34.28
N GLY A 569 3.39 2.47 -33.09
CA GLY A 569 2.39 1.53 -32.60
C GLY A 569 2.82 0.69 -31.40
N ILE A 570 3.77 1.16 -30.58
CA ILE A 570 4.29 0.40 -29.43
C ILE A 570 3.20 0.13 -28.39
N GLU A 571 3.09 -1.12 -27.96
CA GLU A 571 2.14 -1.55 -26.94
C GLU A 571 2.81 -1.72 -25.56
N MET A 572 2.16 -1.18 -24.54
CA MET A 572 2.57 -1.25 -23.14
C MET A 572 1.37 -1.57 -22.24
N ASP A 573 1.58 -2.37 -21.19
CA ASP A 573 0.62 -2.55 -20.10
C ASP A 573 0.90 -1.54 -18.95
N TYR A 574 0.18 -1.64 -17.84
CA TYR A 574 0.37 -0.77 -16.66
C TYR A 574 1.79 -0.89 -16.06
N GLU A 575 2.35 -2.10 -16.05
CA GLU A 575 3.65 -2.42 -15.45
C GLU A 575 4.83 -1.96 -16.31
N SER A 576 4.72 -2.19 -17.62
CA SER A 576 5.65 -1.75 -18.65
C SER A 576 6.03 -0.27 -18.49
N TRP A 577 5.07 0.59 -18.10
CA TRP A 577 5.31 2.02 -17.94
C TRP A 577 6.36 2.36 -16.87
N TYR A 578 6.53 1.55 -15.83
CA TYR A 578 7.53 1.78 -14.79
C TYR A 578 8.68 0.77 -14.78
N SER A 579 8.50 -0.41 -15.41
CA SER A 579 9.51 -1.48 -15.45
C SER A 579 10.38 -1.49 -16.70
N VAL A 580 9.96 -0.88 -17.82
CA VAL A 580 10.76 -0.94 -19.06
C VAL A 580 12.06 -0.14 -18.94
N THR A 581 13.18 -0.75 -19.32
CA THR A 581 14.46 -0.06 -19.50
C THR A 581 14.31 1.03 -20.58
N PRO A 582 14.70 2.29 -20.30
CA PRO A 582 14.77 3.34 -21.33
C PRO A 582 15.67 2.92 -22.50
N GLN A 583 15.28 3.19 -23.74
CA GLN A 583 15.94 2.63 -24.93
C GLN A 583 17.46 2.91 -24.94
N ALA A 584 17.90 4.14 -24.67
CA ALA A 584 19.33 4.49 -24.63
C ALA A 584 20.15 3.72 -23.56
N ILE A 585 19.49 3.22 -22.51
CA ILE A 585 20.13 2.34 -21.51
C ILE A 585 20.21 0.91 -22.04
N ALA A 586 19.13 0.41 -22.65
CA ALA A 586 19.11 -0.92 -23.26
C ALA A 586 20.07 -1.04 -24.47
N GLU A 587 20.24 0.04 -25.24
CA GLU A 587 21.21 0.14 -26.35
C GLU A 587 22.65 0.02 -25.82
N HIS A 588 23.02 0.76 -24.77
CA HIS A 588 24.32 0.68 -24.11
C HIS A 588 24.62 -0.74 -23.60
N ILE A 589 23.67 -1.35 -22.87
CA ILE A 589 23.81 -2.72 -22.37
C ILE A 589 23.98 -3.70 -23.54
N ALA A 590 23.13 -3.62 -24.56
CA ALA A 590 23.15 -4.54 -25.69
C ALA A 590 24.44 -4.45 -26.52
N GLU A 591 25.07 -3.27 -26.60
CA GLU A 591 26.36 -3.10 -27.26
C GLU A 591 27.49 -3.82 -26.51
N ARG A 592 27.52 -3.71 -25.17
CA ARG A 592 28.49 -4.40 -24.30
C ARG A 592 28.28 -5.92 -24.25
N VAL A 593 27.04 -6.38 -24.44
CA VAL A 593 26.61 -7.80 -24.28
C VAL A 593 26.75 -8.65 -25.55
N ARG A 594 27.16 -8.07 -26.68
CA ARG A 594 27.33 -8.71 -28.00
C ARG A 594 27.84 -10.16 -27.96
N CYS A 595 26.95 -11.13 -28.19
CA CYS A 595 27.25 -12.55 -28.19
C CYS A 595 26.45 -13.31 -29.28
N GLY A 596 26.61 -14.65 -29.34
CA GLY A 596 25.80 -15.49 -30.20
C GLY A 596 24.37 -15.62 -29.67
N THR A 597 24.20 -16.25 -28.51
CA THR A 597 22.90 -16.49 -27.87
C THR A 597 22.83 -15.82 -26.50
N VAL A 598 21.85 -14.94 -26.30
CA VAL A 598 21.53 -14.34 -24.99
C VAL A 598 20.13 -14.74 -24.53
N VAL A 599 19.98 -15.05 -23.24
CA VAL A 599 18.66 -15.19 -22.60
C VAL A 599 18.29 -13.87 -21.93
N ASP A 600 17.17 -13.27 -22.33
CA ASP A 600 16.51 -12.21 -21.57
C ASP A 600 15.50 -12.86 -20.63
N LEU A 601 15.89 -13.02 -19.37
CA LEU A 601 15.19 -13.89 -18.42
C LEU A 601 13.87 -13.29 -17.88
N PHE A 602 13.66 -11.99 -18.07
CA PHE A 602 12.50 -11.22 -17.58
C PHE A 602 12.11 -10.16 -18.62
N ALA A 603 11.77 -10.60 -19.83
CA ALA A 603 11.71 -9.75 -21.03
C ALA A 603 10.70 -8.59 -20.97
N GLY A 604 9.67 -8.65 -20.12
CA GLY A 604 8.67 -7.59 -19.99
C GLY A 604 7.98 -7.31 -21.32
N CYS A 605 7.82 -6.03 -21.68
CA CYS A 605 7.32 -5.61 -23.00
C CYS A 605 8.40 -5.55 -24.10
N GLY A 606 9.56 -6.22 -23.90
CA GLY A 606 10.62 -6.37 -24.90
C GLY A 606 11.70 -5.29 -24.88
N GLY A 607 11.77 -4.44 -23.85
CA GLY A 607 12.66 -3.26 -23.82
C GLY A 607 14.14 -3.59 -24.03
N ASN A 608 14.69 -4.50 -23.23
CA ASN A 608 16.06 -4.99 -23.37
C ASN A 608 16.18 -5.96 -24.56
N THR A 609 15.24 -6.90 -24.66
CA THR A 609 15.12 -7.92 -25.72
C THR A 609 15.29 -7.36 -27.13
N ILE A 610 14.69 -6.20 -27.42
CA ILE A 610 14.73 -5.56 -28.75
C ILE A 610 16.10 -4.98 -29.09
N GLN A 611 16.86 -4.51 -28.09
CA GLN A 611 18.23 -4.02 -28.32
C GLN A 611 19.21 -5.20 -28.39
N LEU A 612 19.06 -6.18 -27.50
CA LEU A 612 19.81 -7.45 -27.55
C LEU A 612 19.65 -8.16 -28.91
N ALA A 613 18.46 -8.12 -29.51
CA ALA A 613 18.21 -8.71 -30.83
C ALA A 613 18.82 -7.91 -31.99
N GLN A 614 19.20 -6.64 -31.79
CA GLN A 614 19.95 -5.88 -32.81
C GLN A 614 21.44 -6.26 -32.81
N THR A 615 22.02 -6.52 -31.64
CA THR A 615 23.47 -6.72 -31.45
C THR A 615 23.90 -8.19 -31.40
N CYS A 616 23.11 -9.07 -30.77
CA CYS A 616 23.38 -10.51 -30.69
C CYS A 616 22.74 -11.28 -31.86
N HIS A 617 23.16 -12.54 -32.09
CA HIS A 617 22.63 -13.35 -33.20
C HIS A 617 21.25 -13.98 -32.89
N HIS A 618 21.03 -14.46 -31.66
CA HIS A 618 19.78 -15.08 -31.19
C HIS A 618 19.45 -14.61 -29.78
N VAL A 619 18.16 -14.39 -29.50
CA VAL A 619 17.66 -14.02 -28.18
C VAL A 619 16.58 -15.01 -27.75
N ILE A 620 16.70 -15.57 -26.55
CA ILE A 620 15.65 -16.36 -25.91
C ILE A 620 14.99 -15.50 -24.85
N ALA A 621 13.78 -15.03 -25.12
CA ALA A 621 13.04 -14.10 -24.28
C ALA A 621 12.01 -14.84 -23.42
N ILE A 622 12.12 -14.72 -22.10
CA ILE A 622 11.22 -15.37 -21.14
C ILE A 622 10.41 -14.31 -20.38
N GLU A 623 9.10 -14.52 -20.31
CA GLU A 623 8.17 -13.67 -19.55
C GLU A 623 6.99 -14.54 -19.08
N ILE A 624 6.46 -14.24 -17.90
CA ILE A 624 5.43 -15.07 -17.25
C ILE A 624 4.01 -14.64 -17.63
N ASP A 625 3.78 -13.36 -17.98
CA ASP A 625 2.48 -12.90 -18.49
C ASP A 625 2.34 -13.13 -20.01
N PRO A 626 1.42 -14.02 -20.46
CA PRO A 626 1.19 -14.25 -21.88
C PRO A 626 0.70 -13.00 -22.63
N LEU A 627 -0.05 -12.09 -21.98
CA LEU A 627 -0.50 -10.84 -22.61
C LEU A 627 0.68 -9.89 -22.85
N ARG A 628 1.66 -9.90 -21.95
CA ARG A 628 2.88 -9.10 -22.07
C ARG A 628 3.81 -9.63 -23.16
N ILE A 629 3.92 -10.95 -23.32
CA ILE A 629 4.60 -11.57 -24.48
C ILE A 629 3.97 -11.15 -25.81
N HIS A 630 2.64 -11.03 -25.91
CA HIS A 630 2.02 -10.53 -27.14
C HIS A 630 2.46 -9.10 -27.47
N LYS A 631 2.56 -8.23 -26.46
CA LYS A 631 3.07 -6.86 -26.61
C LYS A 631 4.55 -6.83 -26.97
N ALA A 632 5.37 -7.64 -26.32
CA ALA A 632 6.80 -7.73 -26.59
C ALA A 632 7.10 -8.24 -28.01
N LYS A 633 6.34 -9.25 -28.49
CA LYS A 633 6.38 -9.72 -29.88
C LYS A 633 6.02 -8.62 -30.87
N HIS A 634 4.93 -7.89 -30.63
CA HIS A 634 4.49 -6.77 -31.46
C HIS A 634 5.51 -5.63 -31.47
N ASN A 635 6.07 -5.27 -30.31
CA ASN A 635 7.12 -4.25 -30.21
C ASN A 635 8.37 -4.65 -30.99
N ALA A 636 8.77 -5.93 -30.95
CA ALA A 636 9.86 -6.44 -31.78
C ALA A 636 9.58 -6.37 -33.29
N GLN A 637 8.31 -6.46 -33.72
CA GLN A 637 7.92 -6.27 -35.12
C GLN A 637 8.06 -4.81 -35.54
N VAL A 638 7.71 -3.85 -34.67
CA VAL A 638 7.91 -2.40 -34.89
C VAL A 638 9.40 -2.04 -35.02
N TYR A 639 10.28 -2.77 -34.34
CA TYR A 639 11.74 -2.59 -34.47
C TYR A 639 12.35 -3.39 -35.64
N GLY A 640 11.71 -4.47 -36.08
CA GLY A 640 12.14 -5.30 -37.21
C GLY A 640 13.15 -6.38 -36.84
N VAL A 641 13.00 -6.97 -35.64
CA VAL A 641 13.95 -7.96 -35.07
C VAL A 641 13.30 -9.26 -34.57
N SER A 642 12.01 -9.46 -34.84
CA SER A 642 11.25 -10.63 -34.36
C SER A 642 11.74 -11.98 -34.89
N ASP A 643 12.49 -12.00 -35.99
CA ASP A 643 13.13 -13.16 -36.60
C ASP A 643 14.29 -13.72 -35.77
N ARG A 644 14.87 -12.90 -34.88
CA ARG A 644 15.99 -13.26 -33.98
C ARG A 644 15.58 -13.57 -32.54
N ILE A 645 14.27 -13.57 -32.24
CA ILE A 645 13.78 -13.72 -30.87
C ILE A 645 12.86 -14.95 -30.76
N GLU A 646 13.33 -15.95 -30.03
CA GLU A 646 12.53 -17.06 -29.51
C GLU A 646 11.82 -16.63 -28.22
N TRP A 647 10.56 -17.02 -28.04
CA TRP A 647 9.71 -16.52 -26.95
C TRP A 647 9.12 -17.65 -26.12
N ILE A 648 9.49 -17.71 -24.84
CA ILE A 648 9.00 -18.71 -23.89
C ILE A 648 8.05 -18.04 -22.88
N CYS A 649 6.81 -18.53 -22.83
CA CYS A 649 5.83 -18.13 -21.83
C CYS A 649 5.90 -19.11 -20.65
N GLY A 650 6.33 -18.66 -19.47
CA GLY A 650 6.45 -19.52 -18.29
C GLY A 650 7.26 -18.90 -17.15
N ASP A 651 7.44 -19.66 -16.07
CA ASP A 651 8.34 -19.26 -14.97
C ASP A 651 9.81 -19.46 -15.39
N ALA A 652 10.54 -18.35 -15.41
CA ALA A 652 11.98 -18.27 -15.63
C ALA A 652 12.77 -19.30 -14.80
N LEU A 653 12.39 -19.52 -13.54
CA LEU A 653 13.08 -20.40 -12.60
C LEU A 653 12.92 -21.89 -12.95
N GLU A 654 11.79 -22.28 -13.55
CA GLU A 654 11.57 -23.65 -14.04
C GLU A 654 12.29 -23.91 -15.37
N VAL A 655 12.30 -22.90 -16.26
CA VAL A 655 12.82 -23.02 -17.63
C VAL A 655 14.35 -22.95 -17.69
N ILE A 656 14.98 -22.03 -16.94
CA ILE A 656 16.39 -21.66 -17.16
C ILE A 656 17.36 -22.85 -17.01
N SER A 657 17.04 -23.81 -16.15
CA SER A 657 17.77 -25.07 -15.96
C SER A 657 17.89 -25.98 -17.20
N ARG A 658 17.15 -25.66 -18.28
CA ARG A 658 17.06 -26.46 -19.51
C ARG A 658 17.61 -25.74 -20.75
N LEU A 659 18.08 -24.49 -20.59
CA LEU A 659 18.58 -23.66 -21.67
C LEU A 659 20.11 -23.70 -21.76
N GLN A 660 20.63 -23.26 -22.90
CA GLN A 660 22.03 -22.97 -23.12
C GLN A 660 22.13 -21.59 -23.77
N ALA A 661 23.04 -20.76 -23.30
CA ALA A 661 23.25 -19.40 -23.80
C ALA A 661 24.69 -18.97 -23.47
N ASP A 662 25.24 -18.08 -24.29
CA ASP A 662 26.54 -17.47 -24.02
C ASP A 662 26.41 -16.53 -22.82
N VAL A 663 25.32 -15.74 -22.78
CA VAL A 663 25.04 -14.72 -21.75
C VAL A 663 23.62 -14.86 -21.19
N ILE A 664 23.43 -14.60 -19.89
CA ILE A 664 22.10 -14.41 -19.29
C ILE A 664 21.94 -12.95 -18.80
N PHE A 665 20.90 -12.29 -19.30
CA PHE A 665 20.48 -10.96 -18.86
C PHE A 665 19.32 -11.04 -17.85
N LEU A 666 19.51 -10.39 -16.70
CA LEU A 666 18.58 -10.38 -15.57
C LEU A 666 17.96 -9.00 -15.39
N SER A 667 16.66 -8.84 -15.63
CA SER A 667 15.88 -7.66 -15.20
C SER A 667 14.65 -8.02 -14.33
N PRO A 668 14.84 -8.76 -13.22
CA PRO A 668 13.75 -9.24 -12.36
C PRO A 668 12.95 -8.10 -11.69
N PRO A 669 11.70 -8.36 -11.26
CA PRO A 669 10.83 -7.34 -10.67
C PRO A 669 11.34 -6.82 -9.31
N TRP A 670 11.66 -5.53 -9.23
CA TRP A 670 12.22 -4.90 -8.02
C TRP A 670 11.19 -4.60 -6.90
N GLY A 671 9.91 -4.90 -7.10
CA GLY A 671 8.80 -4.55 -6.19
C GLY A 671 7.91 -3.38 -6.63
N GLY A 672 7.92 -3.03 -7.93
CA GLY A 672 7.12 -1.95 -8.50
C GLY A 672 7.50 -0.56 -8.01
N LEU A 673 6.64 0.45 -8.22
CA LEU A 673 6.93 1.88 -7.99
C LEU A 673 7.48 2.26 -6.59
N ASN A 674 7.34 1.38 -5.59
CA ASN A 674 7.82 1.58 -4.22
C ASN A 674 9.19 0.94 -3.95
N TYR A 675 9.93 0.50 -4.98
CA TYR A 675 11.27 -0.08 -4.83
C TYR A 675 12.33 0.91 -4.30
N SER A 676 12.10 2.22 -4.47
CA SER A 676 13.05 3.28 -4.13
C SER A 676 13.30 3.37 -2.63
N ARG A 677 14.52 3.03 -2.21
CA ARG A 677 15.02 3.08 -0.83
C ARG A 677 16.48 3.55 -0.83
N ASP A 678 16.94 4.06 0.32
CA ASP A 678 18.30 4.60 0.49
C ASP A 678 19.38 3.56 0.19
N VAL A 679 19.14 2.31 0.59
CA VAL A 679 19.89 1.11 0.18
C VAL A 679 18.89 0.02 -0.22
N TYR A 680 19.21 -0.71 -1.28
CA TYR A 680 18.45 -1.85 -1.78
C TYR A 680 19.28 -3.14 -1.61
N SER A 681 18.65 -4.25 -1.24
CA SER A 681 19.33 -5.53 -1.02
C SER A 681 18.79 -6.60 -1.96
N LEU A 682 19.67 -7.43 -2.51
CA LEU A 682 19.35 -8.59 -3.33
C LEU A 682 18.55 -9.65 -2.56
N LYS A 683 18.58 -9.62 -1.22
CA LYS A 683 17.77 -10.49 -0.34
C LYS A 683 16.32 -10.02 -0.18
N ASP A 684 16.04 -8.76 -0.52
CA ASP A 684 14.70 -8.16 -0.52
C ASP A 684 14.06 -8.17 -1.92
N MET A 685 14.89 -8.26 -2.97
CA MET A 685 14.46 -8.65 -4.31
C MET A 685 14.00 -10.11 -4.27
N MET A 686 12.70 -10.37 -4.43
CA MET A 686 12.17 -11.73 -4.50
C MET A 686 11.47 -11.95 -5.83
N ILE A 687 11.86 -13.01 -6.53
CA ILE A 687 11.29 -13.41 -7.81
C ILE A 687 9.99 -14.18 -7.57
N ASN A 688 9.99 -15.05 -6.56
CA ASN A 688 8.80 -15.74 -6.03
C ASN A 688 8.88 -15.88 -4.50
N GLU A 689 8.09 -16.76 -3.88
CA GLU A 689 8.07 -16.92 -2.41
C GLU A 689 9.38 -17.49 -1.81
N SER A 690 10.20 -18.19 -2.60
CA SER A 690 11.38 -18.93 -2.14
C SER A 690 12.71 -18.52 -2.79
N CYS A 691 12.69 -17.74 -3.87
CA CYS A 691 13.87 -17.31 -4.62
C CYS A 691 14.09 -15.78 -4.50
N SER A 692 15.17 -15.39 -3.81
CA SER A 692 15.67 -14.00 -3.79
C SER A 692 16.57 -13.69 -4.98
N GLY A 693 16.97 -12.43 -5.15
CA GLY A 693 17.93 -12.00 -6.16
C GLY A 693 19.32 -12.65 -6.02
N VAL A 694 19.68 -13.09 -4.81
CA VAL A 694 20.88 -13.91 -4.55
C VAL A 694 20.67 -15.35 -5.03
N ASP A 695 19.51 -15.94 -4.73
CA ASP A 695 19.19 -17.32 -5.14
C ASP A 695 19.01 -17.43 -6.66
N LEU A 696 18.45 -16.40 -7.30
CA LEU A 696 18.37 -16.24 -8.75
C LEU A 696 19.77 -16.26 -9.38
N PHE A 697 20.71 -15.46 -8.85
CA PHE A 697 22.09 -15.43 -9.35
C PHE A 697 22.74 -16.82 -9.24
N GLN A 698 22.61 -17.49 -8.08
CA GLN A 698 23.10 -18.85 -7.87
C GLN A 698 22.37 -19.92 -8.70
N LEU A 699 21.21 -19.62 -9.29
CA LEU A 699 20.53 -20.51 -10.23
C LEU A 699 21.10 -20.34 -11.64
N VAL A 700 21.29 -19.10 -12.10
CA VAL A 700 21.76 -18.82 -13.47
C VAL A 700 23.27 -19.03 -13.65
N SER A 701 24.05 -18.87 -12.57
CA SER A 701 25.50 -19.18 -12.55
C SER A 701 25.83 -20.68 -12.68
N LYS A 702 24.81 -21.53 -12.89
CA LYS A 702 24.93 -22.95 -13.25
C LYS A 702 24.76 -23.20 -14.76
N VAL A 703 24.43 -22.16 -15.52
CA VAL A 703 24.14 -22.20 -16.96
C VAL A 703 25.22 -21.46 -17.77
N THR A 704 25.64 -20.27 -17.31
CA THR A 704 26.82 -19.55 -17.81
C THR A 704 27.44 -18.72 -16.69
N GLU A 705 28.74 -18.41 -16.79
CA GLU A 705 29.42 -17.45 -15.91
C GLU A 705 29.19 -15.99 -16.37
N ASN A 706 28.82 -15.80 -17.63
CA ASN A 706 28.60 -14.49 -18.24
C ASN A 706 27.18 -13.99 -17.94
N ILE A 707 27.05 -13.21 -16.88
CA ILE A 707 25.77 -12.71 -16.36
C ILE A 707 25.74 -11.19 -16.41
N VAL A 708 24.58 -10.62 -16.70
CA VAL A 708 24.30 -9.18 -16.65
C VAL A 708 23.14 -8.94 -15.70
N TYR A 709 23.34 -8.12 -14.67
CA TYR A 709 22.32 -7.87 -13.64
C TYR A 709 21.87 -6.41 -13.65
N TYR A 710 20.65 -6.17 -14.13
CA TYR A 710 20.00 -4.86 -14.17
C TYR A 710 19.29 -4.58 -12.83
N LEU A 711 19.77 -3.57 -12.11
CA LEU A 711 19.53 -3.40 -10.67
C LEU A 711 19.10 -1.97 -10.29
N PRO A 712 18.42 -1.80 -9.14
CA PRO A 712 18.24 -0.49 -8.52
C PRO A 712 19.60 0.18 -8.25
N LYS A 713 19.67 1.48 -8.54
CA LYS A 713 20.87 2.32 -8.32
C LYS A 713 21.38 2.43 -6.89
N THR A 714 20.66 1.87 -5.91
CA THR A 714 21.03 1.86 -4.49
C THR A 714 21.35 0.44 -3.96
N THR A 715 21.54 -0.54 -4.85
CA THR A 715 22.13 -1.84 -4.49
C THR A 715 23.61 -1.65 -4.11
N SER A 716 24.07 -2.29 -3.03
CA SER A 716 25.48 -2.16 -2.58
C SER A 716 26.45 -2.96 -3.46
N GLY A 717 27.67 -2.42 -3.63
CA GLY A 717 28.78 -3.15 -4.26
C GLY A 717 29.16 -4.41 -3.48
N ASP A 718 29.24 -4.31 -2.15
CA ASP A 718 29.58 -5.44 -1.27
C ASP A 718 28.60 -6.63 -1.39
N GLU A 719 27.31 -6.37 -1.69
CA GLU A 719 26.36 -7.47 -1.94
C GLU A 719 26.57 -8.15 -3.29
N LEU A 720 27.15 -7.46 -4.28
CA LEU A 720 27.51 -8.01 -5.59
C LEU A 720 28.81 -8.79 -5.52
N GLU A 721 29.85 -8.24 -4.87
CA GLU A 721 31.12 -8.94 -4.60
C GLU A 721 30.89 -10.23 -3.80
N ALA A 722 29.95 -10.22 -2.87
CA ALA A 722 29.54 -11.41 -2.11
C ALA A 722 28.87 -12.51 -2.97
N LEU A 723 28.43 -12.22 -4.21
CA LEU A 723 27.93 -13.24 -5.14
C LEU A 723 29.06 -14.08 -5.73
N VAL A 724 30.22 -13.46 -6.00
CA VAL A 724 31.39 -14.09 -6.64
C VAL A 724 32.71 -13.76 -5.92
N PRO A 725 32.95 -14.25 -4.67
CA PRO A 725 34.09 -13.83 -3.83
C PRO A 725 35.52 -14.22 -4.31
N LYS A 726 35.67 -14.57 -5.59
CA LYS A 726 36.91 -14.97 -6.27
C LYS A 726 37.02 -14.45 -7.71
N GLN A 727 36.04 -13.67 -8.18
CA GLN A 727 36.02 -13.08 -9.53
C GLN A 727 35.88 -11.56 -9.41
N SER A 728 36.34 -10.83 -10.43
CA SER A 728 36.06 -9.41 -10.59
C SER A 728 34.62 -9.19 -11.08
N ILE A 729 34.11 -7.98 -10.88
CA ILE A 729 32.80 -7.52 -11.37
C ILE A 729 33.02 -6.13 -11.98
N SER A 730 32.40 -5.83 -13.12
CA SER A 730 32.33 -4.46 -13.64
C SER A 730 30.94 -3.88 -13.37
N CYS A 731 30.86 -2.60 -13.02
CA CYS A 731 29.62 -1.93 -12.64
C CYS A 731 29.43 -0.60 -13.38
N ASP A 732 28.42 -0.52 -14.23
CA ASP A 732 27.95 0.75 -14.81
C ASP A 732 26.91 1.39 -13.88
N GLN A 733 27.21 2.57 -13.34
CA GLN A 733 26.18 3.42 -12.73
C GLN A 733 25.64 4.39 -13.79
N ILE A 734 24.39 4.17 -14.23
CA ILE A 734 23.86 4.82 -15.44
C ILE A 734 23.01 6.04 -15.08
N PHE A 735 23.37 7.18 -15.69
CA PHE A 735 22.72 8.49 -15.48
C PHE A 735 21.88 8.88 -16.70
N LEU A 736 20.67 9.38 -16.48
CA LEU A 736 19.88 10.11 -17.48
C LEU A 736 19.51 11.48 -16.93
N ASN A 737 19.73 12.53 -17.74
CA ASN A 737 19.51 13.93 -17.38
C ASN A 737 20.19 14.32 -16.05
N GLY A 738 21.46 13.92 -15.87
CA GLY A 738 22.25 14.19 -14.67
C GLY A 738 21.84 13.41 -13.40
N HIS A 739 20.79 12.58 -13.46
CA HIS A 739 20.34 11.78 -12.33
C HIS A 739 20.64 10.30 -12.54
N ALA A 740 21.32 9.67 -11.57
CA ALA A 740 21.46 8.22 -11.52
C ALA A 740 20.09 7.54 -11.58
N LYS A 741 19.95 6.53 -12.44
CA LYS A 741 18.73 5.76 -12.68
C LYS A 741 18.84 4.34 -12.15
N VAL A 742 19.87 3.63 -12.59
CA VAL A 742 20.07 2.19 -12.39
C VAL A 742 21.55 1.86 -12.19
N LEU A 743 21.80 0.67 -11.67
CA LEU A 743 23.11 0.02 -11.63
C LEU A 743 23.05 -1.18 -12.58
N VAL A 744 24.10 -1.45 -13.35
CA VAL A 744 24.22 -2.68 -14.14
C VAL A 744 25.54 -3.34 -13.79
N ALA A 745 25.47 -4.58 -13.30
CA ALA A 745 26.64 -5.37 -12.92
C ALA A 745 26.91 -6.46 -13.96
N TYR A 746 28.15 -6.60 -14.39
CA TYR A 746 28.60 -7.55 -15.40
C TYR A 746 29.60 -8.54 -14.79
N PHE A 747 29.41 -9.81 -15.08
CA PHE A 747 30.13 -10.94 -14.50
C PHE A 747 30.75 -11.83 -15.60
N GLY A 748 31.77 -12.61 -15.26
CA GLY A 748 32.51 -13.45 -16.20
C GLY A 748 33.37 -12.63 -17.16
N ASP A 749 33.44 -13.02 -18.43
CA ASP A 749 34.19 -12.35 -19.49
C ASP A 749 33.70 -10.91 -19.74
N LEU A 750 32.43 -10.62 -19.43
CA LEU A 750 31.78 -9.31 -19.57
C LEU A 750 32.33 -8.23 -18.63
N VAL A 751 33.29 -8.56 -17.77
CA VAL A 751 34.02 -7.59 -16.96
C VAL A 751 34.96 -6.72 -17.82
N GLN A 752 35.53 -7.28 -18.90
CA GLN A 752 36.57 -6.63 -19.73
C GLN A 752 36.05 -6.05 -21.06
N SER A 753 34.75 -6.18 -21.32
CA SER A 753 34.04 -5.79 -22.56
C SER A 753 33.71 -4.30 -22.66
#